data_AF-A0A837P6M3-F1
#
_entry.id   AF-A0A837P6M3-F1
#
_cell.length_a   1.000
_cell.length_b   1.000
_cell.length_c   1.000
_cell.angle_alpha   90.00
_cell.angle_beta   90.00
_cell.angle_gamma   90.00
#
_symmetry.space_group_name_H-M   'P 1'
#
loop_
_entity.id
_entity.type
_entity.pdbx_description
1 polymer ?
#
loop_
_entity_poly.entity_id
_entity_poly.type
_entity_poly.pdbx_seq_one_letter_code
_entity_poly.pdbx_strand_id
1 'polypeptide(L)'
;MAGVIRNPERPHLMDGYRNDDMEDDDSMAGIWGAGYNADGIRWHFDADSGVLVLDGGEIYDCYGDSPWQSKSWVLQIVKVVISKPIRIIGDSGGFFENLTNVEHYEGLEKIDVSSATDLRYFFSENTHVKELDLSSWQVGNVTDMSYLFFNSPGTSQLTTINISGWDTRRVSEADYMFGPNEKLTRIIGIENLNFESLKEAGGLFIKTGLSELDLSKWKTDSLDNMAAWFMDMHNLTSVKFGSQFKTDQVTWIHLLFSGCSNLTEVDLSGFNLHRVEQNLDMFAGCERLQKITLGPDTDLTPAKIESVGLMDIEANDQYTGYWINVANPQQRLTSAELMNLYSGKNMPIGTYIWEANQAVIDANDITLEVGDDWNWTDSIESLTDQFGQKVDVQALYEANPQAVKLSGDRVNTSQPGTYRVTFKYAGKTVTALVIVKADQTSLTVHDTELHAGGTWHAQDGFDGAMDQDGHAIDFNDVTVTGEVNTMVPGDYQITYTYGSQTQTITVTVKENQASLNLYQNHATVHTDGQGTSTWQPQSNFQNATDSDGQTLDWSAIEVVGTPDWTTAGDYRLTYQFTDKTGQLVTATMVIEEADEQAESQSDLQIHDSTITVGESWQPSDNLVLATDVNGGELSLADLVVTGTVDTNQAGVYQVTYQYTDASGQIFTRVATVTVVAASDGDTNTEQPGATNTNDDVNGGSTGSIDGDDQAEIPTNDADQMEGDAADVDANAVIDDATPAVGTNHGKGADRNSGMQTTANGAKSVVTSWTHRSQMTNTASLQHAQTIVGGHHQESRPTESASVAVQPVTAKLGTSALPQTGEAPSRANVMGTVLLGLTMFGSWLGFRRVKRH
;
A
#
# COMPACT_ATOMS: atom_id res chain seq x y z
N MET A 1 -11.59 -31.06 33.31
CA MET A 1 -11.07 -31.65 34.57
C MET A 1 -10.69 -33.08 34.27
N ALA A 2 -9.39 -33.39 34.14
CA ALA A 2 -8.91 -34.76 33.89
C ALA A 2 -8.35 -35.33 35.19
N GLY A 3 -9.24 -35.85 36.05
CA GLY A 3 -8.84 -36.85 37.04
C GLY A 3 -8.77 -38.19 36.31
N VAL A 4 -7.71 -38.97 36.55
CA VAL A 4 -7.65 -40.37 36.14
C VAL A 4 -8.89 -41.06 36.72
N ILE A 5 -9.87 -41.40 35.90
CA ILE A 5 -11.03 -42.19 36.32
C ILE A 5 -10.50 -43.60 36.53
N ARG A 6 -10.05 -43.90 37.75
CA ARG A 6 -9.82 -45.29 38.18
C ARG A 6 -11.19 -45.91 38.46
N ASN A 7 -11.36 -47.15 38.01
CA ASN A 7 -12.53 -48.00 38.18
C ASN A 7 -13.28 -47.75 39.51
N PRO A 8 -14.52 -47.19 39.49
CA PRO A 8 -15.29 -46.90 40.70
C PRO A 8 -15.88 -48.15 41.37
N GLU A 9 -15.90 -49.31 40.70
CA GLU A 9 -16.37 -50.58 41.26
C GLU A 9 -15.26 -51.45 41.86
N ARG A 10 -13.99 -51.03 41.75
CA ARG A 10 -12.89 -51.71 42.45
C ARG A 10 -12.73 -51.12 43.85
N PRO A 11 -13.13 -51.80 44.94
CA PRO A 11 -12.60 -51.45 46.26
C PRO A 11 -11.08 -51.52 46.18
N HIS A 12 -10.41 -50.56 46.81
CA HIS A 12 -8.95 -50.32 46.84
C HIS A 12 -8.08 -51.58 47.01
N LEU A 13 -7.98 -52.45 46.00
CA LEU A 13 -7.06 -53.59 45.98
C LEU A 13 -5.68 -53.21 45.43
N MET A 14 -5.54 -52.05 44.78
CA MET A 14 -4.24 -51.57 44.30
C MET A 14 -3.44 -50.73 45.31
N ASP A 15 -4.05 -50.25 46.41
CA ASP A 15 -3.36 -49.43 47.43
C ASP A 15 -3.45 -50.00 48.87
N GLY A 16 -4.08 -51.15 49.09
CA GLY A 16 -4.36 -51.70 50.43
C GLY A 16 -3.92 -53.14 50.71
N TYR A 17 -3.46 -53.88 49.69
CA TYR A 17 -2.99 -55.27 49.84
C TYR A 17 -1.59 -55.48 49.25
N ARG A 18 -0.65 -54.59 49.58
CA ARG A 18 0.70 -55.09 49.88
C ARG A 18 0.64 -55.65 51.30
N ASN A 19 0.14 -56.88 51.43
CA ASN A 19 0.55 -57.69 52.57
C ASN A 19 2.03 -57.95 52.34
N ASP A 20 2.89 -57.36 53.17
CA ASP A 20 4.35 -57.56 53.19
C ASP A 20 4.77 -59.03 53.46
N ASP A 21 3.83 -59.98 53.42
CA ASP A 21 3.98 -61.41 53.73
C ASP A 21 3.47 -62.35 52.61
N MET A 22 3.04 -61.86 51.43
CA MET A 22 2.98 -62.73 50.25
C MET A 22 4.39 -62.77 49.66
N GLU A 23 5.05 -63.92 49.74
CA GLU A 23 6.20 -64.18 48.86
C GLU A 23 5.80 -63.78 47.44
N ASP A 24 6.52 -62.83 46.84
CA ASP A 24 6.39 -62.42 45.44
C ASP A 24 6.64 -63.68 44.58
N ASP A 25 5.59 -64.45 44.33
CA ASP A 25 5.62 -65.55 43.39
C ASP A 25 5.72 -64.94 42.00
N ASP A 26 6.94 -64.68 41.53
CA ASP A 26 7.21 -64.17 40.19
C ASP A 26 7.26 -65.31 39.15
N SER A 27 6.55 -66.43 39.40
CA SER A 27 6.44 -67.56 38.46
C SER A 27 6.20 -67.06 37.04
N MET A 28 7.04 -67.50 36.10
CA MET A 28 6.86 -67.18 34.68
C MET A 28 6.02 -68.22 33.93
N ALA A 29 5.43 -69.19 34.62
CA ALA A 29 4.53 -70.16 34.01
C ALA A 29 3.54 -70.70 35.05
N GLY A 30 2.38 -71.14 34.59
CA GLY A 30 1.36 -71.68 35.48
C GLY A 30 0.12 -72.18 34.75
N ILE A 31 -0.92 -72.45 35.53
CA ILE A 31 -2.26 -72.78 35.03
C ILE A 31 -3.23 -71.81 35.67
N TRP A 32 -3.98 -71.08 34.85
CA TRP A 32 -4.98 -70.11 35.27
C TRP A 32 -6.36 -70.76 35.34
N GLY A 33 -7.10 -70.54 36.44
CA GLY A 33 -8.50 -70.95 36.55
C GLY A 33 -8.71 -72.46 36.60
N ALA A 34 -7.70 -73.24 36.97
CA ALA A 34 -7.85 -74.69 37.19
C ALA A 34 -8.77 -74.94 38.39
N GLY A 35 -9.82 -75.72 38.19
CA GLY A 35 -10.85 -75.97 39.21
C GLY A 35 -11.57 -77.30 39.01
N TYR A 36 -12.60 -77.57 39.82
CA TYR A 36 -13.33 -78.85 39.82
C TYR A 36 -13.93 -79.25 38.45
N ASN A 37 -14.15 -78.29 37.54
CA ASN A 37 -14.80 -78.50 36.24
C ASN A 37 -13.98 -78.01 35.03
N ALA A 38 -12.71 -77.63 35.20
CA ALA A 38 -11.93 -77.02 34.13
C ALA A 38 -10.44 -77.34 34.22
N ASP A 39 -9.83 -77.70 33.09
CA ASP A 39 -8.38 -77.93 32.98
C ASP A 39 -7.55 -76.65 33.17
N GLY A 40 -8.21 -75.49 33.11
CA GLY A 40 -7.58 -74.16 33.18
C GLY A 40 -6.75 -73.84 31.94
N ILE A 41 -6.30 -72.59 31.85
CA ILE A 41 -5.45 -72.13 30.75
C ILE A 41 -3.99 -72.26 31.17
N ARG A 42 -3.23 -73.09 30.48
CA ARG A 42 -1.77 -73.12 30.68
C ARG A 42 -1.15 -71.85 30.10
N TRP A 43 -0.26 -71.23 30.84
CA TRP A 43 0.41 -70.00 30.41
C TRP A 43 1.90 -70.03 30.74
N HIS A 44 2.69 -69.33 29.93
CA HIS A 44 4.07 -69.00 30.25
C HIS A 44 4.48 -67.65 29.68
N PHE A 45 5.40 -66.98 30.34
CA PHE A 45 5.99 -65.71 29.97
C PHE A 45 7.48 -65.92 29.68
N ASP A 46 7.93 -65.44 28.53
CA ASP A 46 9.34 -65.38 28.17
C ASP A 46 9.86 -63.95 28.40
N ALA A 47 10.67 -63.78 29.43
CA ALA A 47 11.22 -62.47 29.82
C ALA A 47 12.23 -61.91 28.81
N ASP A 48 12.90 -62.75 28.00
CA ASP A 48 13.88 -62.29 27.02
C ASP A 48 13.18 -61.64 25.81
N SER A 49 12.01 -62.16 25.44
CA SER A 49 11.22 -61.68 24.30
C SER A 49 10.02 -60.82 24.69
N GLY A 50 9.63 -60.80 25.97
CA GLY A 50 8.44 -60.13 26.47
C GLY A 50 7.13 -60.76 25.99
N VAL A 51 7.15 -62.06 25.64
CA VAL A 51 5.99 -62.76 25.07
C VAL A 51 5.25 -63.57 26.15
N LEU A 52 3.96 -63.28 26.34
CA LEU A 52 3.05 -64.11 27.12
C LEU A 52 2.33 -65.09 26.19
N VAL A 53 2.47 -66.38 26.43
CA VAL A 53 1.84 -67.44 25.64
C VAL A 53 0.75 -68.12 26.45
N LEU A 54 -0.45 -68.23 25.86
CA LEU A 54 -1.56 -69.03 26.37
C LEU A 54 -1.71 -70.31 25.53
N ASP A 55 -1.68 -71.48 26.16
CA ASP A 55 -1.63 -72.81 25.52
C ASP A 55 -2.95 -73.59 25.64
N GLY A 56 -4.06 -72.85 25.55
CA GLY A 56 -5.40 -73.40 25.48
C GLY A 56 -5.95 -73.90 26.82
N GLY A 57 -7.25 -74.18 26.83
CA GLY A 57 -7.98 -74.62 28.01
C GLY A 57 -9.40 -74.08 28.07
N GLU A 58 -10.14 -74.48 29.10
CA GLU A 58 -11.43 -73.89 29.44
C GLU A 58 -11.30 -73.14 30.77
N ILE A 59 -11.98 -72.00 30.89
CA ILE A 59 -12.03 -71.20 32.11
C ILE A 59 -13.45 -70.71 32.39
N TYR A 60 -13.78 -70.58 33.67
CA TYR A 60 -15.10 -70.19 34.17
C TYR A 60 -14.97 -68.96 35.07
N ASP A 61 -15.87 -68.00 34.91
CA ASP A 61 -16.07 -66.86 35.83
C ASP A 61 -14.75 -66.19 36.29
N CYS A 62 -13.94 -65.76 35.33
CA CYS A 62 -12.55 -65.34 35.56
C CYS A 62 -12.36 -63.82 35.76
N TYR A 63 -13.38 -63.13 36.30
CA TYR A 63 -13.36 -61.69 36.49
C TYR A 63 -12.15 -61.22 37.31
N GLY A 64 -11.26 -60.42 36.71
CA GLY A 64 -10.13 -59.79 37.41
C GLY A 64 -9.05 -60.74 37.96
N ASP A 65 -9.09 -62.02 37.60
CA ASP A 65 -8.26 -63.09 38.17
C ASP A 65 -7.01 -63.43 37.35
N SER A 66 -6.62 -62.59 36.39
CA SER A 66 -5.51 -62.88 35.48
C SER A 66 -4.18 -63.03 36.25
N PRO A 67 -3.44 -64.16 36.13
CA PRO A 67 -2.31 -64.48 37.01
C PRO A 67 -1.13 -63.52 36.93
N TRP A 68 -1.00 -62.80 35.82
CA TRP A 68 0.09 -61.85 35.59
C TRP A 68 -0.15 -60.49 36.25
N GLN A 69 -1.36 -60.14 36.71
CA GLN A 69 -1.67 -58.81 37.25
C GLN A 69 -0.83 -58.44 38.48
N SER A 70 -0.44 -59.43 39.29
CA SER A 70 0.37 -59.24 40.49
C SER A 70 1.86 -59.46 40.26
N LYS A 71 2.28 -59.86 39.06
CA LYS A 71 3.67 -60.23 38.78
C LYS A 71 4.52 -58.99 38.51
N SER A 72 5.75 -58.95 39.02
CA SER A 72 6.64 -57.79 38.88
C SER A 72 7.00 -57.48 37.42
N TRP A 73 6.93 -58.50 36.57
CA TRP A 73 7.24 -58.45 35.15
C TRP A 73 6.05 -58.13 34.23
N VAL A 74 4.85 -57.84 34.75
CA VAL A 74 3.66 -57.57 33.91
C VAL A 74 3.87 -56.46 32.86
N LEU A 75 4.66 -55.43 33.21
CA LEU A 75 5.02 -54.34 32.31
C LEU A 75 6.06 -54.75 31.24
N GLN A 76 6.64 -55.93 31.31
CA GLN A 76 7.55 -56.46 30.28
C GLN A 76 6.80 -57.22 29.18
N ILE A 77 5.50 -57.47 29.36
CA ILE A 77 4.68 -58.13 28.34
C ILE A 77 4.43 -57.15 27.20
N VAL A 78 5.02 -57.43 26.04
CA VAL A 78 4.86 -56.63 24.81
C VAL A 78 4.03 -57.33 23.75
N LYS A 79 3.83 -58.64 23.88
CA LYS A 79 3.08 -59.46 22.93
C LYS A 79 2.37 -60.61 23.63
N VAL A 80 1.14 -60.89 23.22
CA VAL A 80 0.38 -62.05 23.70
C VAL A 80 0.13 -63.02 22.54
N VAL A 81 0.39 -64.31 22.76
CA VAL A 81 0.20 -65.38 21.76
C VAL A 81 -0.77 -66.42 22.30
N ILE A 82 -1.91 -66.57 21.62
CA ILE A 82 -2.86 -67.65 21.83
C ILE A 82 -2.46 -68.80 20.91
N SER A 83 -1.76 -69.78 21.46
CA SER A 83 -1.18 -70.88 20.69
C SER A 83 -2.21 -71.99 20.38
N LYS A 84 -3.13 -72.26 21.32
CA LYS A 84 -4.23 -73.25 21.21
C LYS A 84 -5.59 -72.66 21.61
N PRO A 85 -6.72 -73.29 21.22
CA PRO A 85 -8.06 -72.80 21.54
C PRO A 85 -8.29 -72.62 23.04
N ILE A 86 -8.86 -71.47 23.39
CA ILE A 86 -9.30 -71.12 24.75
C ILE A 86 -10.80 -70.96 24.70
N ARG A 87 -11.52 -71.57 25.65
CA ARG A 87 -12.96 -71.35 25.79
C ARG A 87 -13.27 -70.67 27.11
N ILE A 88 -14.02 -69.59 27.01
CA ILE A 88 -14.40 -68.73 28.14
C ILE A 88 -15.90 -68.91 28.40
N ILE A 89 -16.26 -69.22 29.64
CA ILE A 89 -17.64 -69.52 30.05
C ILE A 89 -18.02 -68.62 31.23
N GLY A 90 -19.18 -67.96 31.13
CA GLY A 90 -19.68 -67.08 32.20
C GLY A 90 -19.01 -65.71 32.19
N ASP A 91 -18.67 -65.19 33.38
CA ASP A 91 -18.01 -63.90 33.53
C ASP A 91 -16.56 -63.96 33.05
N SER A 92 -16.16 -63.00 32.22
CA SER A 92 -14.80 -62.91 31.71
C SER A 92 -14.22 -61.51 31.73
N GLY A 93 -14.75 -60.67 32.63
CA GLY A 93 -14.29 -59.31 32.72
C GLY A 93 -12.80 -59.21 33.09
N GLY A 94 -12.10 -58.29 32.44
CA GLY A 94 -10.70 -57.99 32.69
C GLY A 94 -9.69 -59.05 32.26
N PHE A 95 -10.07 -59.98 31.36
CA PHE A 95 -9.18 -61.07 30.91
C PHE A 95 -7.79 -60.58 30.46
N PHE A 96 -7.72 -59.52 29.65
CA PHE A 96 -6.48 -58.84 29.25
C PHE A 96 -6.37 -57.40 29.80
N GLU A 97 -7.04 -57.08 30.92
CA GLU A 97 -6.96 -55.75 31.54
C GLU A 97 -5.50 -55.34 31.83
N ASN A 98 -5.18 -54.04 31.79
CA ASN A 98 -3.90 -53.49 32.26
C ASN A 98 -2.63 -54.06 31.62
N LEU A 99 -2.74 -54.73 30.46
CA LEU A 99 -1.60 -55.12 29.64
C LEU A 99 -1.06 -53.92 28.85
N THR A 100 -0.60 -52.93 29.59
CA THR A 100 -0.31 -51.57 29.10
C THR A 100 0.71 -51.52 27.97
N ASN A 101 1.74 -52.38 28.01
CA ASN A 101 2.82 -52.39 27.02
C ASN A 101 2.62 -53.39 25.87
N VAL A 102 1.48 -54.10 25.83
CA VAL A 102 1.19 -55.02 24.73
C VAL A 102 0.96 -54.22 23.44
N GLU A 103 1.75 -54.54 22.42
CA GLU A 103 1.65 -53.93 21.09
C GLU A 103 0.82 -54.79 20.13
N HIS A 104 0.79 -56.11 20.35
CA HIS A 104 0.18 -57.06 19.43
C HIS A 104 -0.36 -58.32 20.11
N TYR A 105 -1.50 -58.78 19.61
CA TYR A 105 -2.11 -60.07 19.94
C TYR A 105 -2.07 -61.00 18.72
N GLU A 106 -1.58 -62.22 18.90
CA GLU A 106 -1.64 -63.27 17.89
C GLU A 106 -2.61 -64.38 18.33
N GLY A 107 -3.54 -64.76 17.46
CA GLY A 107 -4.44 -65.88 17.72
C GLY A 107 -5.74 -65.53 18.45
N LEU A 108 -6.18 -64.26 18.43
CA LEU A 108 -7.45 -63.83 19.05
C LEU A 108 -8.65 -64.62 18.52
N GLU A 109 -8.60 -65.11 17.28
CA GLU A 109 -9.63 -65.96 16.68
C GLU A 109 -9.76 -67.35 17.31
N LYS A 110 -8.79 -67.74 18.15
CA LYS A 110 -8.82 -69.00 18.91
C LYS A 110 -9.45 -68.85 20.29
N ILE A 111 -9.86 -67.64 20.67
CA ILE A 111 -10.63 -67.41 21.90
C ILE A 111 -12.11 -67.58 21.57
N ASP A 112 -12.73 -68.61 22.12
CA ASP A 112 -14.16 -68.87 22.04
C ASP A 112 -14.89 -68.20 23.21
N VAL A 113 -15.51 -67.05 22.93
CA VAL A 113 -16.38 -66.31 23.85
C VAL A 113 -17.87 -66.64 23.67
N SER A 114 -18.21 -67.68 22.90
CA SER A 114 -19.62 -68.03 22.62
C SER A 114 -20.42 -68.39 23.86
N SER A 115 -19.76 -68.72 24.97
CA SER A 115 -20.39 -69.05 26.26
C SER A 115 -20.15 -67.97 27.32
N ALA A 116 -19.51 -66.85 26.97
CA ALA A 116 -19.31 -65.72 27.87
C ALA A 116 -20.58 -64.87 27.99
N THR A 117 -20.80 -64.33 29.18
CA THR A 117 -21.92 -63.43 29.50
C THR A 117 -21.47 -62.01 29.80
N ASP A 118 -20.22 -61.81 30.23
CA ASP A 118 -19.65 -60.51 30.61
C ASP A 118 -18.25 -60.36 29.98
N LEU A 119 -18.03 -59.27 29.24
CA LEU A 119 -16.75 -58.90 28.62
C LEU A 119 -16.23 -57.55 29.15
N ARG A 120 -16.69 -57.09 30.31
CA ARG A 120 -16.26 -55.80 30.85
C ARG A 120 -14.76 -55.71 30.99
N TYR A 121 -14.17 -54.54 30.72
CA TYR A 121 -12.74 -54.30 30.87
C TYR A 121 -11.80 -55.25 30.09
N PHE A 122 -12.28 -56.11 29.17
CA PHE A 122 -11.47 -57.19 28.60
C PHE A 122 -10.14 -56.71 28.00
N PHE A 123 -10.17 -55.60 27.26
CA PHE A 123 -8.99 -54.94 26.68
C PHE A 123 -8.75 -53.55 27.31
N SER A 124 -9.23 -53.32 28.54
CA SER A 124 -9.05 -52.04 29.20
C SER A 124 -7.57 -51.77 29.52
N GLU A 125 -7.13 -50.53 29.37
CA GLU A 125 -5.75 -50.07 29.57
C GLU A 125 -4.70 -50.82 28.72
N ASN A 126 -5.09 -51.28 27.53
CA ASN A 126 -4.21 -51.88 26.51
C ASN A 126 -3.61 -50.78 25.61
N THR A 127 -2.87 -49.87 26.22
CA THR A 127 -2.58 -48.55 25.63
C THR A 127 -1.69 -48.59 24.38
N HIS A 128 -0.87 -49.62 24.17
CA HIS A 128 0.06 -49.72 23.02
C HIS A 128 -0.48 -50.52 21.82
N VAL A 129 -1.64 -51.16 21.96
CA VAL A 129 -2.28 -51.92 20.87
C VAL A 129 -2.78 -50.94 19.81
N LYS A 130 -2.46 -51.21 18.54
CA LYS A 130 -2.91 -50.37 17.40
C LYS A 130 -4.17 -50.87 16.73
N GLU A 131 -4.34 -52.19 16.67
CA GLU A 131 -5.42 -52.84 15.95
C GLU A 131 -5.91 -54.08 16.70
N LEU A 132 -7.22 -54.28 16.72
CA LEU A 132 -7.86 -55.48 17.25
C LEU A 132 -8.79 -56.07 16.18
N ASP A 133 -8.55 -57.31 15.78
CA ASP A 133 -9.47 -58.08 14.94
C ASP A 133 -10.23 -59.11 15.78
N LEU A 134 -11.51 -58.83 15.99
CA LEU A 134 -12.44 -59.63 16.80
C LEU A 134 -13.62 -60.11 15.94
N SER A 135 -13.48 -60.09 14.62
CA SER A 135 -14.56 -60.40 13.68
C SER A 135 -15.07 -61.83 13.77
N SER A 136 -14.26 -62.76 14.30
CA SER A 136 -14.63 -64.16 14.49
C SER A 136 -15.41 -64.43 15.80
N TRP A 137 -15.41 -63.47 16.74
CA TRP A 137 -15.98 -63.67 18.06
C TRP A 137 -17.51 -63.77 18.02
N GLN A 138 -18.04 -64.78 18.70
CA GLN A 138 -19.47 -65.03 18.80
C GLN A 138 -20.02 -64.46 20.11
N VAL A 139 -20.35 -63.16 20.12
CA VAL A 139 -20.76 -62.43 21.33
C VAL A 139 -22.26 -62.53 21.66
N GLY A 140 -23.02 -63.38 20.98
CA GLY A 140 -24.49 -63.42 21.07
C GLY A 140 -25.10 -63.80 22.44
N ASN A 141 -24.27 -64.25 23.39
CA ASN A 141 -24.67 -64.52 24.78
C ASN A 141 -24.23 -63.43 25.76
N VAL A 142 -23.42 -62.47 25.33
CA VAL A 142 -22.88 -61.40 26.17
C VAL A 142 -23.96 -60.38 26.48
N THR A 143 -24.08 -60.02 27.75
CA THR A 143 -25.03 -59.01 28.25
C THR A 143 -24.33 -57.71 28.66
N ASP A 144 -23.03 -57.76 28.99
CA ASP A 144 -22.26 -56.60 29.44
C ASP A 144 -20.92 -56.48 28.69
N MET A 145 -20.69 -55.31 28.10
CA MET A 145 -19.46 -54.93 27.38
C MET A 145 -18.90 -53.59 27.87
N SER A 146 -19.25 -53.18 29.09
CA SER A 146 -18.83 -51.89 29.63
C SER A 146 -17.30 -51.82 29.77
N TYR A 147 -16.71 -50.70 29.38
CA TYR A 147 -15.26 -50.45 29.42
C TYR A 147 -14.41 -51.42 28.59
N LEU A 148 -15.01 -52.13 27.62
CA LEU A 148 -14.33 -53.19 26.87
C LEU A 148 -12.99 -52.75 26.25
N PHE A 149 -12.95 -51.57 25.63
CA PHE A 149 -11.76 -50.97 25.04
C PHE A 149 -11.33 -49.68 25.76
N PHE A 150 -11.74 -49.50 27.02
CA PHE A 150 -11.47 -48.26 27.76
C PHE A 150 -9.97 -48.06 27.97
N ASN A 151 -9.47 -46.86 27.72
CA ASN A 151 -8.12 -46.47 28.06
C ASN A 151 -8.13 -45.08 28.69
N SER A 152 -7.17 -44.83 29.57
CA SER A 152 -6.94 -43.50 30.11
C SER A 152 -6.79 -42.46 28.98
N PRO A 153 -7.42 -41.28 29.05
CA PRO A 153 -7.35 -40.27 27.99
C PRO A 153 -5.90 -39.93 27.60
N GLY A 154 -5.65 -39.77 26.29
CA GLY A 154 -4.33 -39.44 25.73
C GLY A 154 -3.29 -40.58 25.70
N THR A 155 -3.57 -41.78 26.23
CA THR A 155 -2.59 -42.88 26.27
C THR A 155 -2.70 -43.85 25.08
N SER A 156 -3.93 -44.14 24.66
CA SER A 156 -4.24 -45.18 23.67
C SER A 156 -3.60 -44.93 22.29
N GLN A 157 -3.02 -46.00 21.72
CA GLN A 157 -2.55 -46.09 20.34
C GLN A 157 -3.55 -46.77 19.40
N LEU A 158 -4.73 -47.17 19.89
CA LEU A 158 -5.71 -47.92 19.14
C LEU A 158 -6.26 -47.08 17.97
N THR A 159 -6.17 -47.61 16.75
CA THR A 159 -6.59 -46.93 15.51
C THR A 159 -7.75 -47.63 14.81
N THR A 160 -7.79 -48.97 14.88
CA THR A 160 -8.81 -49.79 14.23
C THR A 160 -9.31 -50.89 15.16
N ILE A 161 -10.63 -51.10 15.18
CA ILE A 161 -11.25 -52.29 15.76
C ILE A 161 -12.13 -52.95 14.68
N ASN A 162 -12.03 -54.27 14.51
CA ASN A 162 -12.91 -55.03 13.62
C ASN A 162 -13.86 -55.92 14.43
N ILE A 163 -15.16 -55.62 14.34
CA ILE A 163 -16.26 -56.32 15.04
C ILE A 163 -17.36 -56.79 14.08
N SER A 164 -17.03 -56.95 12.80
CA SER A 164 -18.00 -57.21 11.73
C SER A 164 -18.86 -58.47 11.87
N GLY A 165 -18.46 -59.44 12.70
CA GLY A 165 -19.23 -60.66 12.98
C GLY A 165 -20.12 -60.61 14.23
N TRP A 166 -20.21 -59.47 14.91
CA TRP A 166 -20.87 -59.40 16.22
C TRP A 166 -22.39 -59.34 16.12
N ASP A 167 -23.04 -60.08 17.03
CA ASP A 167 -24.49 -60.00 17.29
C ASP A 167 -24.72 -59.51 18.73
N THR A 168 -25.04 -58.24 18.87
CA THR A 168 -25.14 -57.55 20.17
C THR A 168 -26.56 -57.50 20.73
N ARG A 169 -27.51 -58.26 20.17
CA ARG A 169 -28.95 -58.17 20.53
C ARG A 169 -29.26 -58.38 22.00
N ARG A 170 -28.39 -59.08 22.74
CA ARG A 170 -28.54 -59.36 24.17
C ARG A 170 -27.76 -58.42 25.08
N VAL A 171 -26.90 -57.55 24.52
CA VAL A 171 -26.15 -56.58 25.29
C VAL A 171 -27.12 -55.59 25.91
N SER A 172 -27.10 -55.50 27.24
CA SER A 172 -27.88 -54.54 28.04
C SER A 172 -27.02 -53.39 28.58
N GLU A 173 -25.72 -53.60 28.74
CA GLU A 173 -24.77 -52.64 29.32
C GLU A 173 -23.53 -52.50 28.42
N ALA A 174 -23.17 -51.27 28.06
CA ALA A 174 -22.03 -50.95 27.18
C ALA A 174 -21.43 -49.57 27.51
N ASP A 175 -21.41 -49.20 28.79
CA ASP A 175 -20.84 -47.92 29.24
C ASP A 175 -19.37 -47.81 28.81
N TYR A 176 -18.97 -46.70 28.22
CA TYR A 176 -17.58 -46.44 27.81
C TYR A 176 -16.93 -47.53 26.94
N MET A 177 -17.73 -48.28 26.17
CA MET A 177 -17.23 -49.46 25.44
C MET A 177 -16.09 -49.13 24.46
N PHE A 178 -16.22 -48.06 23.65
CA PHE A 178 -15.23 -47.71 22.62
C PHE A 178 -14.33 -46.53 22.99
N GLY A 179 -14.57 -45.83 24.09
CA GLY A 179 -13.90 -44.57 24.41
C GLY A 179 -13.63 -44.39 25.91
N PRO A 180 -12.54 -43.71 26.31
CA PRO A 180 -11.64 -42.85 25.53
C PRO A 180 -10.66 -43.60 24.62
N ASN A 181 -10.54 -43.20 23.35
CA ASN A 181 -9.53 -43.67 22.40
C ASN A 181 -9.30 -42.64 21.28
N GLU A 182 -8.57 -41.56 21.54
CA GLU A 182 -8.45 -40.39 20.64
C GLU A 182 -7.86 -40.70 19.26
N LYS A 183 -7.11 -41.81 19.13
CA LYS A 183 -6.54 -42.28 17.86
C LYS A 183 -7.44 -43.26 17.09
N LEU A 184 -8.56 -43.70 17.68
CA LEU A 184 -9.49 -44.64 17.07
C LEU A 184 -10.25 -43.93 15.97
N THR A 185 -9.88 -44.22 14.72
CA THR A 185 -10.46 -43.57 13.53
C THR A 185 -11.32 -44.52 12.71
N ARG A 186 -11.35 -45.82 13.05
CA ARG A 186 -12.13 -46.81 12.30
C ARG A 186 -12.66 -47.95 13.18
N ILE A 187 -13.96 -48.18 13.12
CA ILE A 187 -14.61 -49.39 13.66
C ILE A 187 -15.29 -50.12 12.50
N ILE A 188 -14.78 -51.30 12.13
CA ILE A 188 -15.32 -52.11 11.03
C ILE A 188 -16.50 -52.93 11.55
N GLY A 189 -17.67 -52.75 10.93
CA GLY A 189 -18.89 -53.46 11.30
C GLY A 189 -19.80 -52.73 12.29
N ILE A 190 -19.47 -51.48 12.64
CA ILE A 190 -20.27 -50.66 13.56
C ILE A 190 -21.73 -50.53 13.09
N GLU A 191 -21.95 -50.47 11.79
CA GLU A 191 -23.27 -50.35 11.17
C GLU A 191 -24.13 -51.61 11.31
N ASN A 192 -23.55 -52.76 11.69
CA ASN A 192 -24.26 -54.04 11.80
C ASN A 192 -24.71 -54.36 13.23
N LEU A 193 -24.32 -53.53 14.21
CA LEU A 193 -24.71 -53.74 15.60
C LEU A 193 -26.23 -53.56 15.79
N ASN A 194 -26.79 -54.36 16.69
CA ASN A 194 -28.18 -54.29 17.10
C ASN A 194 -28.25 -54.21 18.62
N PHE A 195 -28.80 -53.11 19.14
CA PHE A 195 -28.85 -52.77 20.55
C PHE A 195 -30.30 -52.76 21.06
N GLU A 196 -31.16 -53.65 20.56
CA GLU A 196 -32.57 -53.73 20.95
C GLU A 196 -32.78 -53.93 22.46
N SER A 197 -31.83 -54.59 23.14
CA SER A 197 -31.85 -54.81 24.60
C SER A 197 -30.97 -53.83 25.39
N LEU A 198 -30.24 -52.92 24.73
CA LEU A 198 -29.31 -52.00 25.38
C LEU A 198 -30.07 -51.02 26.26
N LYS A 199 -29.62 -50.85 27.50
CA LYS A 199 -30.21 -49.93 28.49
C LYS A 199 -29.22 -48.85 28.90
N GLU A 200 -28.03 -49.26 29.33
CA GLU A 200 -26.98 -48.39 29.83
C GLU A 200 -25.81 -48.34 28.84
N ALA A 201 -25.48 -47.15 28.35
CA ALA A 201 -24.38 -46.95 27.42
C ALA A 201 -23.75 -45.55 27.52
N GLY A 202 -23.69 -44.97 28.72
CA GLY A 202 -23.03 -43.69 28.95
C GLY A 202 -21.62 -43.65 28.37
N GLY A 203 -21.30 -42.60 27.61
CA GLY A 203 -19.96 -42.40 27.07
C GLY A 203 -19.54 -43.39 25.96
N LEU A 204 -20.47 -44.01 25.25
CA LEU A 204 -20.18 -45.11 24.29
C LEU A 204 -18.98 -44.84 23.35
N PHE A 205 -18.85 -43.63 22.79
CA PHE A 205 -17.77 -43.20 21.89
C PHE A 205 -16.97 -42.00 22.40
N ILE A 206 -17.07 -41.67 23.69
CA ILE A 206 -16.43 -40.48 24.28
C ILE A 206 -14.95 -40.40 23.90
N LYS A 207 -14.49 -39.22 23.48
CA LYS A 207 -13.07 -38.97 23.14
C LYS A 207 -12.48 -39.99 22.16
N THR A 208 -13.26 -40.44 21.18
CA THR A 208 -12.74 -41.20 20.04
C THR A 208 -12.33 -40.28 18.90
N GLY A 209 -11.42 -40.75 18.05
CA GLY A 209 -10.93 -40.01 16.88
C GLY A 209 -11.82 -40.11 15.63
N LEU A 210 -13.01 -40.71 15.73
CA LEU A 210 -13.92 -40.97 14.62
C LEU A 210 -14.48 -39.66 14.06
N SER A 211 -14.48 -39.53 12.73
CA SER A 211 -15.00 -38.34 12.05
C SER A 211 -16.45 -38.46 11.61
N GLU A 212 -16.93 -39.68 11.34
CA GLU A 212 -18.30 -39.95 10.88
C GLU A 212 -18.79 -41.25 11.51
N LEU A 213 -20.10 -41.32 11.78
CA LEU A 213 -20.76 -42.50 12.32
C LEU A 213 -22.08 -42.76 11.59
N ASP A 214 -22.20 -43.93 10.97
CA ASP A 214 -23.48 -44.43 10.41
C ASP A 214 -24.12 -45.44 11.39
N LEU A 215 -25.08 -44.94 12.15
CA LEU A 215 -25.88 -45.70 13.12
C LEU A 215 -27.28 -46.04 12.55
N SER A 216 -27.48 -45.92 11.24
CA SER A 216 -28.82 -45.93 10.64
C SER A 216 -29.55 -47.28 10.71
N LYS A 217 -28.82 -48.37 10.93
CA LYS A 217 -29.41 -49.72 11.08
C LYS A 217 -29.57 -50.14 12.55
N TRP A 218 -29.13 -49.33 13.50
CA TRP A 218 -29.23 -49.65 14.91
C TRP A 218 -30.68 -49.69 15.34
N LYS A 219 -30.99 -50.65 16.21
CA LYS A 219 -32.21 -50.67 17.02
C LYS A 219 -31.82 -50.38 18.45
N THR A 220 -32.59 -49.56 19.13
CA THR A 220 -32.33 -49.11 20.51
C THR A 220 -33.62 -49.11 21.33
N ASP A 221 -34.41 -50.18 21.20
CA ASP A 221 -35.78 -50.29 21.74
C ASP A 221 -35.85 -50.14 23.28
N SER A 222 -34.76 -50.40 24.00
CA SER A 222 -34.69 -50.39 25.46
C SER A 222 -33.78 -49.30 26.05
N LEU A 223 -33.25 -48.40 25.20
CA LEU A 223 -32.19 -47.46 25.60
C LEU A 223 -32.70 -46.43 26.61
N ASP A 224 -32.09 -46.41 27.80
CA ASP A 224 -32.43 -45.50 28.90
C ASP A 224 -31.38 -44.38 29.04
N ASN A 225 -30.10 -44.73 28.93
CA ASN A 225 -28.98 -43.82 29.11
C ASN A 225 -28.12 -43.69 27.85
N MET A 226 -28.19 -42.50 27.24
CA MET A 226 -27.39 -42.10 26.08
C MET A 226 -26.47 -40.91 26.41
N ALA A 227 -26.17 -40.67 27.69
CA ALA A 227 -25.38 -39.53 28.12
C ALA A 227 -23.95 -39.59 27.55
N ALA A 228 -23.43 -38.43 27.14
CA ALA A 228 -22.04 -38.25 26.73
C ALA A 228 -21.53 -39.17 25.59
N TRP A 229 -22.40 -39.80 24.78
CA TRP A 229 -21.96 -40.74 23.74
C TRP A 229 -20.86 -40.19 22.84
N PHE A 230 -20.96 -38.92 22.44
CA PHE A 230 -20.02 -38.28 21.53
C PHE A 230 -19.19 -37.18 22.19
N MET A 231 -19.17 -37.12 23.53
CA MET A 231 -18.46 -36.05 24.23
C MET A 231 -16.98 -35.98 23.83
N ASP A 232 -16.47 -34.77 23.58
CA ASP A 232 -15.10 -34.45 23.19
C ASP A 232 -14.60 -35.22 21.95
N MET A 233 -15.51 -35.66 21.05
CA MET A 233 -15.13 -36.18 19.74
C MET A 233 -14.78 -35.03 18.78
N HIS A 234 -13.61 -34.42 18.97
CA HIS A 234 -13.19 -33.22 18.23
C HIS A 234 -13.09 -33.40 16.70
N ASN A 235 -12.99 -34.64 16.19
CA ASN A 235 -12.95 -34.92 14.75
C ASN A 235 -14.33 -35.16 14.13
N LEU A 236 -15.37 -35.35 14.93
CA LEU A 236 -16.70 -35.71 14.47
C LEU A 236 -17.32 -34.57 13.67
N THR A 237 -17.70 -34.83 12.42
CA THR A 237 -18.35 -33.87 11.52
C THR A 237 -19.83 -34.16 11.32
N SER A 238 -20.23 -35.44 11.38
CA SER A 238 -21.62 -35.88 11.22
C SER A 238 -21.91 -37.23 11.90
N VAL A 239 -23.17 -37.41 12.31
CA VAL A 239 -23.72 -38.69 12.79
C VAL A 239 -25.03 -38.94 12.08
N LYS A 240 -25.24 -40.15 11.59
CA LYS A 240 -26.44 -40.55 10.87
C LYS A 240 -27.25 -41.55 11.68
N PHE A 241 -28.47 -41.17 12.02
CA PHE A 241 -29.47 -42.04 12.65
C PHE A 241 -30.47 -42.55 11.60
N GLY A 242 -31.14 -43.66 11.90
CA GLY A 242 -32.13 -44.26 11.00
C GLY A 242 -33.45 -44.51 11.70
N SER A 243 -34.45 -44.95 10.95
CA SER A 243 -35.83 -45.05 11.45
C SER A 243 -36.06 -46.10 12.54
N GLN A 244 -35.08 -46.97 12.80
CA GLN A 244 -35.13 -47.96 13.87
C GLN A 244 -34.39 -47.50 15.14
N PHE A 245 -33.67 -46.39 15.06
CA PHE A 245 -33.04 -45.75 16.21
C PHE A 245 -34.12 -45.05 17.02
N LYS A 246 -34.39 -45.55 18.22
CA LYS A 246 -35.42 -45.05 19.12
C LYS A 246 -34.81 -44.43 20.37
N THR A 247 -35.44 -43.37 20.84
CA THR A 247 -35.07 -42.68 22.09
C THR A 247 -36.26 -42.51 23.04
N ASP A 248 -37.41 -43.12 22.75
CA ASP A 248 -38.66 -42.94 23.50
C ASP A 248 -38.61 -43.47 24.94
N GLN A 249 -37.59 -44.27 25.26
CA GLN A 249 -37.30 -44.75 26.60
C GLN A 249 -36.17 -43.95 27.30
N VAL A 250 -35.44 -43.07 26.60
CA VAL A 250 -34.25 -42.38 27.13
C VAL A 250 -34.63 -41.39 28.23
N THR A 251 -33.99 -41.51 29.39
CA THR A 251 -34.09 -40.58 30.52
C THR A 251 -32.85 -39.69 30.68
N TRP A 252 -31.66 -40.16 30.27
CA TRP A 252 -30.40 -39.41 30.35
C TRP A 252 -29.75 -39.21 28.97
N ILE A 253 -29.62 -37.95 28.55
CA ILE A 253 -28.99 -37.56 27.26
C ILE A 253 -28.05 -36.35 27.40
N HIS A 254 -27.71 -35.97 28.63
CA HIS A 254 -26.82 -34.85 28.89
C HIS A 254 -25.46 -35.01 28.21
N LEU A 255 -24.87 -33.89 27.80
CA LEU A 255 -23.55 -33.82 27.18
C LEU A 255 -23.38 -34.62 25.87
N LEU A 256 -24.48 -34.99 25.19
CA LEU A 256 -24.48 -35.91 24.04
C LEU A 256 -23.40 -35.58 22.99
N PHE A 257 -23.31 -34.33 22.56
CA PHE A 257 -22.32 -33.81 21.60
C PHE A 257 -21.38 -32.77 22.23
N SER A 258 -21.30 -32.71 23.56
CA SER A 258 -20.49 -31.70 24.24
C SER A 258 -19.03 -31.75 23.78
N GLY A 259 -18.43 -30.63 23.41
CA GLY A 259 -17.04 -30.56 22.93
C GLY A 259 -16.81 -31.05 21.49
N CYS A 260 -17.87 -31.40 20.73
CA CYS A 260 -17.76 -31.74 19.30
C CYS A 260 -17.51 -30.51 18.43
N SER A 261 -16.32 -29.93 18.52
CA SER A 261 -15.95 -28.65 17.91
C SER A 261 -15.98 -28.63 16.37
N ASN A 262 -15.95 -29.81 15.71
CA ASN A 262 -16.04 -29.92 14.24
C ASN A 262 -17.39 -30.43 13.73
N LEU A 263 -18.37 -30.68 14.61
CA LEU A 263 -19.70 -31.14 14.21
C LEU A 263 -20.41 -30.03 13.44
N THR A 264 -20.73 -30.27 12.17
CA THR A 264 -21.36 -29.24 11.32
C THR A 264 -22.86 -29.40 11.20
N GLU A 265 -23.34 -30.65 11.28
CA GLU A 265 -24.75 -30.95 11.18
C GLU A 265 -25.18 -32.11 12.07
N VAL A 266 -26.43 -32.06 12.54
CA VAL A 266 -27.08 -33.17 13.24
C VAL A 266 -28.56 -33.25 12.88
N ASP A 267 -29.04 -34.46 12.59
CA ASP A 267 -30.45 -34.75 12.39
C ASP A 267 -31.01 -35.51 13.60
N LEU A 268 -31.83 -34.81 14.38
CA LEU A 268 -32.53 -35.33 15.55
C LEU A 268 -34.03 -35.47 15.30
N SER A 269 -34.48 -35.43 14.04
CA SER A 269 -35.90 -35.43 13.67
C SER A 269 -36.67 -36.66 14.15
N GLY A 270 -35.96 -37.78 14.32
CA GLY A 270 -36.50 -39.04 14.85
C GLY A 270 -36.43 -39.19 16.37
N PHE A 271 -35.83 -38.22 17.08
CA PHE A 271 -35.64 -38.31 18.53
C PHE A 271 -36.93 -37.92 19.24
N ASN A 272 -37.40 -38.84 20.08
CA ASN A 272 -38.46 -38.62 21.06
C ASN A 272 -37.81 -38.41 22.43
N LEU A 273 -37.91 -37.20 22.98
CA LEU A 273 -37.26 -36.79 24.23
C LEU A 273 -38.25 -36.57 25.38
N HIS A 274 -39.50 -37.03 25.27
CA HIS A 274 -40.56 -36.75 26.26
C HIS A 274 -40.32 -37.35 27.65
N ARG A 275 -39.39 -38.30 27.78
CA ARG A 275 -39.01 -38.93 29.05
C ARG A 275 -37.70 -38.40 29.63
N VAL A 276 -37.03 -37.52 28.91
CA VAL A 276 -35.71 -37.05 29.30
C VAL A 276 -35.79 -36.22 30.57
N GLU A 277 -35.03 -36.63 31.58
CA GLU A 277 -34.90 -35.95 32.87
C GLU A 277 -33.60 -35.13 32.96
N GLN A 278 -32.60 -35.41 32.11
CA GLN A 278 -31.31 -34.70 32.07
C GLN A 278 -30.84 -34.51 30.62
N ASN A 279 -30.84 -33.26 30.13
CA ASN A 279 -30.38 -32.85 28.80
C ASN A 279 -29.44 -31.63 28.83
N LEU A 280 -28.83 -31.33 29.98
CA LEU A 280 -27.88 -30.21 30.09
C LEU A 280 -26.69 -30.39 29.12
N ASP A 281 -26.24 -29.27 28.55
CA ASP A 281 -25.03 -29.14 27.74
C ASP A 281 -24.90 -30.13 26.55
N MET A 282 -26.02 -30.63 26.01
CA MET A 282 -26.05 -31.50 24.83
C MET A 282 -25.18 -30.99 23.67
N PHE A 283 -25.18 -29.67 23.42
CA PHE A 283 -24.45 -29.04 22.32
C PHE A 283 -23.33 -28.10 22.77
N ALA A 284 -22.99 -28.08 24.06
CA ALA A 284 -21.99 -27.15 24.58
C ALA A 284 -20.64 -27.36 23.87
N GLY A 285 -20.03 -26.30 23.33
CA GLY A 285 -18.77 -26.41 22.59
C GLY A 285 -18.88 -26.96 21.16
N CYS A 286 -20.10 -27.12 20.61
CA CYS A 286 -20.33 -27.41 19.20
C CYS A 286 -20.17 -26.15 18.33
N GLU A 287 -18.96 -25.60 18.25
CA GLU A 287 -18.69 -24.28 17.66
C GLU A 287 -18.99 -24.16 16.16
N ARG A 288 -19.05 -25.30 15.46
CA ARG A 288 -19.29 -25.36 14.01
C ARG A 288 -20.66 -25.90 13.65
N LEU A 289 -21.56 -26.11 14.61
CA LEU A 289 -22.90 -26.67 14.35
C LEU A 289 -23.75 -25.66 13.60
N GLN A 290 -23.75 -25.78 12.27
CA GLN A 290 -24.38 -24.86 11.33
C GLN A 290 -25.76 -25.31 10.89
N LYS A 291 -26.09 -26.60 11.08
CA LYS A 291 -27.36 -27.18 10.66
C LYS A 291 -27.91 -28.14 11.71
N ILE A 292 -29.16 -27.96 12.09
CA ILE A 292 -29.86 -28.87 12.98
C ILE A 292 -31.25 -29.19 12.40
N THR A 293 -31.58 -30.48 12.34
CA THR A 293 -32.92 -30.93 11.99
C THR A 293 -33.60 -31.47 13.24
N LEU A 294 -34.79 -30.95 13.53
CA LEU A 294 -35.56 -31.24 14.74
C LEU A 294 -36.95 -31.75 14.38
N GLY A 295 -37.48 -32.63 15.23
CA GLY A 295 -38.74 -33.31 15.03
C GLY A 295 -39.82 -32.89 16.03
N PRO A 296 -41.05 -33.40 15.88
CA PRO A 296 -42.18 -33.03 16.72
C PRO A 296 -42.05 -33.44 18.19
N ASP A 297 -41.22 -34.44 18.46
CA ASP A 297 -40.98 -35.03 19.77
C ASP A 297 -39.59 -34.71 20.33
N THR A 298 -38.81 -33.86 19.63
CA THR A 298 -37.48 -33.42 20.06
C THR A 298 -37.59 -32.26 21.05
N ASP A 299 -38.08 -32.53 22.25
CA ASP A 299 -38.23 -31.53 23.30
C ASP A 299 -36.86 -31.08 23.83
N LEU A 300 -36.50 -29.83 23.55
CA LEU A 300 -35.24 -29.20 23.97
C LEU A 300 -35.41 -28.37 25.24
N THR A 301 -36.54 -28.46 25.93
CA THR A 301 -36.72 -27.80 27.22
C THR A 301 -35.66 -28.30 28.19
N PRO A 302 -34.87 -27.41 28.82
CA PRO A 302 -34.01 -27.78 29.92
C PRO A 302 -34.78 -28.57 31.00
N ALA A 303 -34.37 -29.80 31.27
CA ALA A 303 -35.00 -30.62 32.31
C ALA A 303 -34.67 -30.11 33.73
N LYS A 304 -33.62 -29.29 33.85
CA LYS A 304 -33.26 -28.45 35.01
C LYS A 304 -33.09 -27.00 34.54
N ILE A 305 -32.68 -26.08 35.41
CA ILE A 305 -32.47 -24.66 35.07
C ILE A 305 -31.29 -24.46 34.07
N GLU A 306 -30.49 -25.49 33.84
CA GLU A 306 -29.27 -25.45 33.03
C GLU A 306 -29.56 -25.73 31.55
N SER A 307 -29.03 -24.88 30.65
CA SER A 307 -29.27 -24.91 29.20
C SER A 307 -28.85 -26.23 28.54
N VAL A 308 -29.48 -26.57 27.40
CA VAL A 308 -29.02 -27.66 26.51
C VAL A 308 -27.74 -27.30 25.74
N GLY A 309 -27.22 -26.08 25.90
CA GLY A 309 -25.90 -25.68 25.42
C GLY A 309 -25.83 -25.32 23.93
N LEU A 310 -26.97 -25.05 23.27
CA LEU A 310 -26.95 -24.55 21.89
C LEU A 310 -26.38 -23.14 21.88
N MET A 311 -25.16 -22.98 21.33
CA MET A 311 -24.44 -21.72 21.36
C MET A 311 -25.12 -20.65 20.51
N ASP A 312 -24.99 -19.38 20.92
CA ASP A 312 -25.39 -18.25 20.09
C ASP A 312 -24.49 -18.13 18.86
N ILE A 313 -25.08 -17.69 17.74
CA ILE A 313 -24.34 -17.46 16.50
C ILE A 313 -23.76 -16.06 16.55
N GLU A 314 -22.44 -15.95 16.45
CA GLU A 314 -21.79 -14.64 16.32
C GLU A 314 -21.97 -14.09 14.89
N ALA A 315 -22.53 -12.88 14.78
CA ALA A 315 -22.65 -12.19 13.51
C ALA A 315 -21.25 -11.82 12.98
N ASN A 316 -20.99 -12.13 11.71
CA ASN A 316 -19.71 -11.88 11.05
C ASN A 316 -19.92 -11.59 9.55
N ASP A 317 -18.85 -11.63 8.76
CA ASP A 317 -18.89 -11.40 7.30
C ASP A 317 -19.62 -12.50 6.54
N GLN A 318 -19.78 -13.70 7.11
CA GLN A 318 -20.45 -14.85 6.50
C GLN A 318 -21.88 -15.07 7.03
N TYR A 319 -22.17 -14.73 8.28
CA TYR A 319 -23.44 -15.05 8.94
C TYR A 319 -24.05 -13.87 9.70
N THR A 320 -25.39 -13.82 9.78
CA THR A 320 -26.14 -12.71 10.39
C THR A 320 -26.29 -12.81 11.91
N GLY A 321 -25.95 -13.97 12.50
CA GLY A 321 -26.19 -14.27 13.92
C GLY A 321 -27.53 -14.96 14.20
N TYR A 322 -28.27 -15.37 13.16
CA TYR A 322 -29.58 -16.01 13.31
C TYR A 322 -29.64 -17.39 12.66
N TRP A 323 -30.46 -18.25 13.24
CA TRP A 323 -30.99 -19.45 12.59
C TRP A 323 -32.16 -19.06 11.69
N ILE A 324 -32.23 -19.68 10.51
CA ILE A 324 -33.42 -19.65 9.66
C ILE A 324 -33.94 -21.06 9.41
N ASN A 325 -35.27 -21.19 9.41
CA ASN A 325 -35.91 -22.42 8.96
C ASN A 325 -35.83 -22.51 7.44
N VAL A 326 -35.25 -23.59 6.90
CA VAL A 326 -35.14 -23.82 5.45
C VAL A 326 -36.51 -23.80 4.76
N ALA A 327 -37.56 -24.28 5.43
CA ALA A 327 -38.93 -24.27 4.90
C ALA A 327 -39.62 -22.90 5.00
N ASN A 328 -39.15 -22.03 5.90
CA ASN A 328 -39.67 -20.67 6.08
C ASN A 328 -38.53 -19.69 6.44
N PRO A 329 -37.75 -19.22 5.44
CA PRO A 329 -36.57 -18.38 5.69
C PRO A 329 -36.88 -17.01 6.33
N GLN A 330 -38.17 -16.61 6.40
CA GLN A 330 -38.58 -15.39 7.09
C GLN A 330 -38.59 -15.55 8.62
N GLN A 331 -38.58 -16.78 9.13
CA GLN A 331 -38.48 -17.07 10.55
C GLN A 331 -37.00 -17.03 10.98
N ARG A 332 -36.56 -15.88 11.45
CA ARG A 332 -35.25 -15.72 12.12
C ARG A 332 -35.37 -16.01 13.60
N LEU A 333 -34.45 -16.81 14.13
CA LEU A 333 -34.42 -17.21 15.53
C LEU A 333 -33.00 -17.09 16.06
N THR A 334 -32.85 -16.51 17.24
CA THR A 334 -31.66 -16.73 18.07
C THR A 334 -31.61 -18.19 18.54
N SER A 335 -30.47 -18.67 19.04
CA SER A 335 -30.37 -20.02 19.59
C SER A 335 -31.35 -20.22 20.76
N ALA A 336 -31.53 -19.20 21.61
CA ALA A 336 -32.52 -19.20 22.68
C ALA A 336 -33.97 -19.31 22.16
N GLU A 337 -34.33 -18.58 21.10
CA GLU A 337 -35.65 -18.66 20.50
C GLU A 337 -35.90 -20.00 19.80
N LEU A 338 -34.88 -20.59 19.17
CA LEU A 338 -34.97 -21.93 18.60
C LEU A 338 -35.19 -22.99 19.68
N MET A 339 -34.45 -22.92 20.78
CA MET A 339 -34.67 -23.81 21.93
C MET A 339 -36.09 -23.65 22.51
N ASN A 340 -36.55 -22.41 22.69
CA ASN A 340 -37.91 -22.14 23.17
C ASN A 340 -38.99 -22.59 22.16
N LEU A 341 -38.72 -22.54 20.86
CA LEU A 341 -39.64 -23.08 19.86
C LEU A 341 -39.84 -24.58 20.07
N TYR A 342 -38.80 -25.31 20.47
CA TYR A 342 -38.87 -26.75 20.73
C TYR A 342 -39.12 -27.11 22.21
N SER A 343 -39.76 -26.21 22.98
CA SER A 343 -40.02 -26.43 24.40
C SER A 343 -41.37 -27.14 24.69
N GLY A 344 -41.77 -28.12 23.88
CA GLY A 344 -43.09 -28.76 24.01
C GLY A 344 -43.38 -29.87 23.00
N LYS A 345 -44.60 -30.40 23.04
CA LYS A 345 -45.04 -31.52 22.19
C LYS A 345 -45.64 -31.07 20.87
N ASN A 346 -45.48 -31.89 19.83
CA ASN A 346 -46.05 -31.71 18.49
C ASN A 346 -45.51 -30.48 17.76
N MET A 347 -44.22 -30.22 17.90
CA MET A 347 -43.54 -29.14 17.17
C MET A 347 -43.48 -29.45 15.66
N PRO A 348 -43.38 -28.45 14.78
CA PRO A 348 -43.18 -28.73 13.36
C PRO A 348 -41.84 -29.44 13.16
N ILE A 349 -41.75 -30.33 12.18
CA ILE A 349 -40.44 -30.77 11.69
C ILE A 349 -39.76 -29.57 11.03
N GLY A 350 -38.55 -29.25 11.45
CA GLY A 350 -37.80 -28.10 10.95
C GLY A 350 -36.34 -28.42 10.71
N THR A 351 -35.79 -27.92 9.61
CA THR A 351 -34.33 -27.85 9.40
C THR A 351 -33.90 -26.40 9.54
N TYR A 352 -33.00 -26.15 10.47
CA TYR A 352 -32.49 -24.82 10.77
C TYR A 352 -31.04 -24.74 10.34
N ILE A 353 -30.70 -23.65 9.66
CA ILE A 353 -29.33 -23.36 9.25
C ILE A 353 -28.95 -21.96 9.72
N TRP A 354 -27.66 -21.69 9.88
CA TRP A 354 -27.19 -20.31 10.06
C TRP A 354 -27.56 -19.48 8.81
N GLU A 355 -28.15 -18.32 9.05
CA GLU A 355 -28.51 -17.39 7.98
C GLU A 355 -27.25 -16.71 7.43
N ALA A 356 -27.05 -16.83 6.13
CA ALA A 356 -25.93 -16.21 5.43
C ALA A 356 -26.08 -14.69 5.41
N ASN A 357 -24.97 -13.99 5.62
CA ASN A 357 -24.87 -12.54 5.50
C ASN A 357 -24.88 -12.13 4.01
N GLN A 358 -25.94 -11.41 3.63
CA GLN A 358 -26.23 -10.96 2.26
C GLN A 358 -25.85 -9.49 2.01
N ALA A 359 -25.05 -8.89 2.89
CA ALA A 359 -24.56 -7.54 2.67
C ALA A 359 -23.68 -7.45 1.42
N VAL A 360 -23.83 -6.34 0.72
CA VAL A 360 -23.08 -5.98 -0.49
C VAL A 360 -22.68 -4.53 -0.35
N ILE A 361 -21.45 -4.23 -0.78
CA ILE A 361 -20.92 -2.88 -0.91
C ILE A 361 -20.47 -2.73 -2.36
N ASP A 362 -21.24 -1.99 -3.14
CA ASP A 362 -20.86 -1.63 -4.49
C ASP A 362 -20.19 -0.26 -4.42
N ALA A 363 -18.87 -0.24 -4.63
CA ALA A 363 -18.05 0.95 -4.59
C ALA A 363 -17.45 1.23 -5.96
N ASN A 364 -17.35 2.50 -6.30
CA ASN A 364 -16.77 2.98 -7.54
C ASN A 364 -15.53 3.83 -7.29
N ASP A 365 -14.57 3.71 -8.20
CA ASP A 365 -13.47 4.64 -8.27
C ASP A 365 -14.01 6.02 -8.64
N ILE A 366 -13.48 7.06 -8.00
CA ILE A 366 -13.87 8.44 -8.28
C ILE A 366 -12.65 9.29 -8.63
N THR A 367 -12.89 10.35 -9.38
CA THR A 367 -11.88 11.37 -9.71
C THR A 367 -12.36 12.73 -9.20
N LEU A 368 -11.46 13.42 -8.52
CA LEU A 368 -11.63 14.72 -7.89
C LEU A 368 -10.58 15.68 -8.42
N GLU A 369 -10.91 16.97 -8.45
CA GLU A 369 -9.93 18.03 -8.66
C GLU A 369 -9.26 18.40 -7.32
N VAL A 370 -8.07 19.02 -7.38
CA VAL A 370 -7.40 19.46 -6.14
C VAL A 370 -8.28 20.43 -5.37
N GLY A 371 -8.56 20.11 -4.11
CA GLY A 371 -9.35 20.94 -3.20
C GLY A 371 -10.83 20.60 -3.15
N ASP A 372 -11.32 19.66 -3.96
CA ASP A 372 -12.70 19.18 -3.85
C ASP A 372 -12.96 18.57 -2.46
N ASP A 373 -14.21 18.69 -1.99
CA ASP A 373 -14.68 17.99 -0.81
C ASP A 373 -14.95 16.52 -1.15
N TRP A 374 -14.62 15.62 -0.23
CA TRP A 374 -14.88 14.19 -0.37
C TRP A 374 -15.32 13.57 0.95
N ASN A 375 -16.30 12.67 0.85
CA ASN A 375 -16.69 11.76 1.92
C ASN A 375 -16.99 10.36 1.34
N TRP A 376 -17.20 9.37 2.21
CA TRP A 376 -17.31 7.99 1.74
C TRP A 376 -18.55 7.73 0.88
N THR A 377 -19.62 8.52 0.97
CA THR A 377 -20.80 8.32 0.12
C THR A 377 -20.50 8.55 -1.35
N ASP A 378 -19.52 9.41 -1.67
CA ASP A 378 -19.15 9.74 -3.05
C ASP A 378 -18.60 8.51 -3.79
N SER A 379 -17.98 7.58 -3.07
CA SER A 379 -17.41 6.35 -3.62
C SER A 379 -18.34 5.14 -3.53
N ILE A 380 -19.54 5.26 -2.97
CA ILE A 380 -20.47 4.12 -2.76
C ILE A 380 -21.70 4.26 -3.67
N GLU A 381 -21.86 3.33 -4.60
CA GLU A 381 -23.02 3.27 -5.51
C GLU A 381 -24.25 2.67 -4.82
N SER A 382 -24.07 1.54 -4.13
CA SER A 382 -25.14 0.91 -3.37
C SER A 382 -24.65 0.12 -2.17
N LEU A 383 -25.54 0.03 -1.17
CA LEU A 383 -25.38 -0.81 0.01
C LEU A 383 -26.60 -1.73 0.15
N THR A 384 -26.35 -2.98 0.51
CA THR A 384 -27.36 -3.84 1.15
C THR A 384 -26.93 -4.19 2.56
N ASP A 385 -27.89 -4.26 3.48
CA ASP A 385 -27.63 -4.71 4.84
C ASP A 385 -27.37 -6.23 4.88
N GLN A 386 -27.03 -6.74 6.06
CA GLN A 386 -26.74 -8.16 6.29
C GLN A 386 -27.91 -9.11 5.93
N PHE A 387 -29.13 -8.59 5.81
CA PHE A 387 -30.33 -9.34 5.46
C PHE A 387 -30.72 -9.19 3.98
N GLY A 388 -29.90 -8.49 3.18
CA GLY A 388 -30.13 -8.25 1.76
C GLY A 388 -31.10 -7.10 1.45
N GLN A 389 -31.47 -6.28 2.45
CA GLN A 389 -32.31 -5.11 2.22
C GLN A 389 -31.46 -3.95 1.70
N LYS A 390 -31.96 -3.23 0.69
CA LYS A 390 -31.28 -2.04 0.16
C LYS A 390 -31.26 -0.94 1.22
N VAL A 391 -30.10 -0.29 1.35
CA VAL A 391 -29.88 0.81 2.29
C VAL A 391 -29.68 2.09 1.49
N ASP A 392 -30.40 3.14 1.88
CA ASP A 392 -30.18 4.47 1.34
C ASP A 392 -28.85 5.03 1.89
N VAL A 393 -27.87 5.19 1.00
CA VAL A 393 -26.49 5.59 1.31
C VAL A 393 -26.46 6.97 1.97
N GLN A 394 -27.23 7.92 1.45
CA GLN A 394 -27.21 9.30 1.90
C GLN A 394 -27.90 9.43 3.26
N ALA A 395 -29.07 8.81 3.43
CA ALA A 395 -29.77 8.80 4.72
C ALA A 395 -28.96 8.10 5.81
N LEU A 396 -28.21 7.03 5.45
CA LEU A 396 -27.31 6.35 6.39
C LEU A 396 -26.17 7.27 6.83
N TYR A 397 -25.54 8.00 5.91
CA TYR A 397 -24.48 8.95 6.23
C TYR A 397 -24.96 10.08 7.13
N GLU A 398 -26.12 10.66 6.82
CA GLU A 398 -26.73 11.72 7.62
C GLU A 398 -27.05 11.26 9.05
N ALA A 399 -27.55 10.03 9.20
CA ALA A 399 -27.84 9.45 10.50
C ALA A 399 -26.56 9.06 11.27
N ASN A 400 -25.55 8.56 10.56
CA ASN A 400 -24.29 8.12 11.14
C ASN A 400 -23.13 8.16 10.12
N PRO A 401 -22.32 9.22 10.12
CA PRO A 401 -21.16 9.35 9.23
C PRO A 401 -20.09 8.27 9.42
N GLN A 402 -20.13 7.51 10.52
CA GLN A 402 -19.20 6.42 10.84
C GLN A 402 -19.82 5.02 10.61
N ALA A 403 -20.98 4.93 9.94
CA ALA A 403 -21.63 3.65 9.63
C ALA A 403 -20.75 2.74 8.75
N VAL A 404 -20.01 3.34 7.83
CA VAL A 404 -18.99 2.66 7.02
C VAL A 404 -17.62 2.97 7.61
N LYS A 405 -16.88 1.93 7.99
CA LYS A 405 -15.52 2.09 8.52
C LYS A 405 -14.53 2.18 7.37
N LEU A 406 -13.68 3.21 7.41
CA LEU A 406 -12.65 3.45 6.41
C LEU A 406 -11.29 2.96 6.91
N SER A 407 -10.49 2.42 6.00
CA SER A 407 -9.11 2.00 6.22
C SER A 407 -8.32 2.09 4.91
N GLY A 408 -6.99 1.93 4.94
CA GLY A 408 -6.13 2.16 3.78
C GLY A 408 -5.56 3.58 3.79
N ASP A 409 -5.45 4.19 2.61
CA ASP A 409 -4.88 5.53 2.47
C ASP A 409 -5.83 6.59 3.03
N ARG A 410 -5.26 7.57 3.73
CA ARG A 410 -6.02 8.75 4.16
C ARG A 410 -6.10 9.72 2.99
N VAL A 411 -7.29 9.87 2.41
CA VAL A 411 -7.53 10.79 1.31
C VAL A 411 -7.18 12.22 1.72
N ASN A 412 -6.28 12.85 0.96
CA ASN A 412 -5.91 14.25 1.10
C ASN A 412 -6.25 14.96 -0.21
N THR A 413 -7.41 15.63 -0.27
CA THR A 413 -7.88 16.28 -1.50
C THR A 413 -7.05 17.50 -1.88
N SER A 414 -6.19 18.01 -1.01
CA SER A 414 -5.25 19.10 -1.31
C SER A 414 -3.95 18.63 -1.98
N GLN A 415 -3.75 17.31 -2.14
CA GLN A 415 -2.55 16.76 -2.77
C GLN A 415 -2.93 15.85 -3.93
N PRO A 416 -2.44 16.12 -5.15
CA PRO A 416 -2.61 15.22 -6.28
C PRO A 416 -2.07 13.83 -5.97
N GLY A 417 -2.82 12.80 -6.33
CA GLY A 417 -2.45 11.42 -6.04
C GLY A 417 -3.62 10.45 -6.17
N THR A 418 -3.29 9.17 -6.12
CA THR A 418 -4.28 8.09 -6.08
C THR A 418 -4.28 7.48 -4.69
N TYR A 419 -5.41 7.61 -3.99
CA TYR A 419 -5.62 7.09 -2.64
C TYR A 419 -6.44 5.82 -2.70
N ARG A 420 -5.93 4.72 -2.16
CA ARG A 420 -6.62 3.44 -2.10
C ARG A 420 -7.38 3.31 -0.78
N VAL A 421 -8.71 3.41 -0.84
CA VAL A 421 -9.58 3.41 0.34
C VAL A 421 -10.35 2.10 0.43
N THR A 422 -10.34 1.47 1.61
CA THR A 422 -11.10 0.26 1.90
C THR A 422 -12.29 0.58 2.81
N PHE A 423 -13.48 0.28 2.33
CA PHE A 423 -14.77 0.49 2.97
C PHE A 423 -15.23 -0.80 3.64
N LYS A 424 -15.61 -0.73 4.92
CA LYS A 424 -16.17 -1.86 5.66
C LYS A 424 -17.57 -1.56 6.18
N TYR A 425 -18.54 -2.37 5.77
CA TYR A 425 -19.94 -2.27 6.16
C TYR A 425 -20.55 -3.66 6.33
N ALA A 426 -21.34 -3.86 7.40
CA ALA A 426 -22.02 -5.12 7.72
C ALA A 426 -21.12 -6.38 7.60
N GLY A 427 -19.87 -6.27 8.02
CA GLY A 427 -18.86 -7.35 7.96
C GLY A 427 -18.12 -7.48 6.62
N LYS A 428 -18.66 -6.94 5.52
CA LYS A 428 -18.05 -6.98 4.18
C LYS A 428 -17.05 -5.85 3.99
N THR A 429 -16.11 -6.03 3.05
CA THR A 429 -15.12 -5.02 2.67
C THR A 429 -14.99 -4.92 1.16
N VAL A 430 -14.85 -3.69 0.65
CA VAL A 430 -14.51 -3.40 -0.75
C VAL A 430 -13.47 -2.29 -0.78
N THR A 431 -12.65 -2.26 -1.81
CA THR A 431 -11.64 -1.22 -2.01
C THR A 431 -11.92 -0.47 -3.31
N ALA A 432 -11.87 0.86 -3.27
CA ALA A 432 -11.93 1.72 -4.44
C ALA A 432 -10.82 2.77 -4.40
N LEU A 433 -10.59 3.42 -5.53
CA LEU A 433 -9.61 4.48 -5.72
C LEU A 433 -10.29 5.84 -5.64
N VAL A 434 -9.67 6.75 -4.91
CA VAL A 434 -9.96 8.19 -4.97
C VAL A 434 -8.79 8.86 -5.66
N ILE A 435 -9.01 9.37 -6.87
CA ILE A 435 -7.97 9.98 -7.70
C ILE A 435 -8.12 11.49 -7.61
N VAL A 436 -7.14 12.16 -6.99
CA VAL A 436 -7.04 13.63 -6.97
C VAL A 436 -6.10 14.01 -8.11
N LYS A 437 -6.63 14.64 -9.16
CA LYS A 437 -5.82 15.13 -10.27
C LYS A 437 -4.91 16.28 -9.84
N ALA A 438 -3.86 16.56 -10.60
CA ALA A 438 -3.07 17.78 -10.43
C ALA A 438 -3.69 18.91 -11.24
N ASP A 439 -3.69 20.12 -10.69
CA ASP A 439 -4.00 21.32 -11.45
C ASP A 439 -2.88 21.58 -12.47
N GLN A 440 -3.21 21.50 -13.76
CA GLN A 440 -2.27 21.71 -14.86
C GLN A 440 -2.28 23.14 -15.41
N THR A 441 -2.99 24.07 -14.74
CA THR A 441 -3.08 25.46 -15.17
C THR A 441 -1.69 26.08 -15.27
N SER A 442 -1.31 26.49 -16.48
CA SER A 442 0.00 27.07 -16.78
C SER A 442 -0.11 28.25 -17.74
N LEU A 443 0.86 29.15 -17.64
CA LEU A 443 1.04 30.30 -18.53
C LEU A 443 2.53 30.33 -18.88
N THR A 444 2.87 30.46 -20.15
CA THR A 444 4.26 30.55 -20.62
C THR A 444 4.39 31.74 -21.56
N VAL A 445 5.33 32.62 -21.24
CA VAL A 445 5.58 33.87 -21.96
C VAL A 445 7.09 34.14 -21.98
N HIS A 446 7.55 34.95 -22.93
CA HIS A 446 8.97 35.31 -23.07
C HIS A 446 9.16 36.80 -23.38
N ASP A 447 10.34 37.31 -23.03
CA ASP A 447 10.76 38.69 -23.34
C ASP A 447 10.97 38.87 -24.83
N THR A 448 10.65 40.05 -25.35
CA THR A 448 10.75 40.36 -26.79
C THR A 448 11.55 41.63 -27.03
N GLU A 449 12.22 41.72 -28.19
CA GLU A 449 13.02 42.88 -28.58
C GLU A 449 12.61 43.40 -29.95
N LEU A 450 12.60 44.72 -30.11
CA LEU A 450 12.41 45.40 -31.39
C LEU A 450 13.19 46.71 -31.43
N HIS A 451 13.35 47.30 -32.62
CA HIS A 451 13.90 48.67 -32.75
C HIS A 451 12.77 49.70 -32.81
N ALA A 452 13.09 50.94 -32.41
CA ALA A 452 12.18 52.07 -32.46
C ALA A 452 11.64 52.29 -33.88
N GLY A 453 10.32 52.43 -34.00
CA GLY A 453 9.60 52.49 -35.29
C GLY A 453 8.99 51.16 -35.75
N GLY A 454 9.37 50.04 -35.13
CA GLY A 454 8.81 48.72 -35.43
C GLY A 454 7.37 48.50 -34.92
N THR A 455 6.80 47.35 -35.26
CA THR A 455 5.48 46.89 -34.78
C THR A 455 5.64 45.76 -33.77
N TRP A 456 4.84 45.79 -32.71
CA TRP A 456 4.80 44.73 -31.68
C TRP A 456 3.34 44.42 -31.31
N HIS A 457 3.03 43.15 -31.10
CA HIS A 457 1.73 42.67 -30.63
C HIS A 457 1.91 41.78 -29.41
N ALA A 458 0.90 41.76 -28.53
CA ALA A 458 0.93 40.92 -27.34
C ALA A 458 1.08 39.42 -27.63
N GLN A 459 0.68 38.94 -28.80
CA GLN A 459 0.93 37.55 -29.21
C GLN A 459 2.43 37.23 -29.36
N ASP A 460 3.27 38.22 -29.65
CA ASP A 460 4.69 38.01 -29.95
C ASP A 460 5.46 37.46 -28.74
N GLY A 461 5.04 37.79 -27.52
CA GLY A 461 5.62 37.29 -26.27
C GLY A 461 4.86 36.12 -25.62
N PHE A 462 3.85 35.54 -26.29
CA PHE A 462 3.03 34.46 -25.75
C PHE A 462 3.39 33.09 -26.36
N ASP A 463 3.84 32.17 -25.52
CA ASP A 463 4.22 30.81 -25.95
C ASP A 463 3.10 29.78 -25.78
N GLY A 464 2.18 30.03 -24.84
CA GLY A 464 1.02 29.17 -24.61
C GLY A 464 0.48 29.24 -23.19
N ALA A 465 -0.76 28.78 -23.03
CA ALA A 465 -1.39 28.55 -21.74
C ALA A 465 -2.16 27.21 -21.76
N MET A 466 -2.32 26.60 -20.60
CA MET A 466 -3.13 25.38 -20.42
C MET A 466 -4.15 25.59 -19.30
N ASP A 467 -5.32 24.97 -19.41
CA ASP A 467 -6.30 24.90 -18.32
C ASP A 467 -5.95 23.83 -17.28
N GLN A 468 -6.81 23.70 -16.26
CA GLN A 468 -6.66 22.74 -15.16
C GLN A 468 -6.59 21.27 -15.63
N ASP A 469 -7.20 20.95 -16.78
CA ASP A 469 -7.20 19.61 -17.39
C ASP A 469 -6.05 19.42 -18.39
N GLY A 470 -5.22 20.44 -18.62
CA GLY A 470 -4.08 20.42 -19.53
C GLY A 470 -4.42 20.70 -20.99
N HIS A 471 -5.63 21.18 -21.30
CA HIS A 471 -5.98 21.57 -22.66
C HIS A 471 -5.38 22.93 -22.99
N ALA A 472 -4.86 23.07 -24.21
CA ALA A 472 -4.30 24.32 -24.69
C ALA A 472 -5.39 25.39 -24.79
N ILE A 473 -5.04 26.60 -24.35
CA ILE A 473 -5.92 27.76 -24.34
C ILE A 473 -5.53 28.72 -25.44
N ASP A 474 -6.55 29.26 -26.12
CA ASP A 474 -6.36 30.25 -27.16
C ASP A 474 -5.90 31.59 -26.54
N PHE A 475 -5.01 32.29 -27.23
CA PHE A 475 -4.51 33.60 -26.77
C PHE A 475 -5.65 34.59 -26.45
N ASN A 476 -6.78 34.52 -27.15
CA ASN A 476 -7.90 35.43 -26.93
C ASN A 476 -8.56 35.29 -25.54
N ASP A 477 -8.33 34.18 -24.85
CA ASP A 477 -8.82 33.94 -23.48
C ASP A 477 -7.81 34.38 -22.40
N VAL A 478 -6.63 34.86 -22.81
CA VAL A 478 -5.60 35.40 -21.92
C VAL A 478 -5.78 36.91 -21.77
N THR A 479 -5.80 37.38 -20.53
CA THR A 479 -5.86 38.82 -20.24
C THR A 479 -4.46 39.41 -20.33
N VAL A 480 -4.27 40.43 -21.17
CA VAL A 480 -2.98 41.14 -21.31
C VAL A 480 -3.14 42.59 -20.87
N THR A 481 -2.22 43.08 -20.05
CA THR A 481 -2.21 44.44 -19.52
C THR A 481 -0.82 45.07 -19.66
N GLY A 482 -0.79 46.39 -19.89
CA GLY A 482 0.42 47.15 -20.21
C GLY A 482 0.40 47.67 -21.64
N GLU A 483 1.21 48.69 -21.93
CA GLU A 483 1.32 49.30 -23.25
C GLU A 483 2.80 49.45 -23.62
N VAL A 484 3.13 49.16 -24.88
CA VAL A 484 4.47 49.36 -25.45
C VAL A 484 4.41 50.57 -26.38
N ASN A 485 5.25 51.57 -26.14
CA ASN A 485 5.44 52.65 -27.09
C ASN A 485 6.62 52.30 -28.01
N THR A 486 6.33 51.75 -29.19
CA THR A 486 7.36 51.28 -30.12
C THR A 486 8.17 52.40 -30.78
N MET A 487 7.85 53.68 -30.53
CA MET A 487 8.60 54.83 -31.05
C MET A 487 9.69 55.33 -30.09
N VAL A 488 9.65 54.91 -28.83
CA VAL A 488 10.55 55.42 -27.79
C VAL A 488 11.41 54.28 -27.27
N PRO A 489 12.75 54.36 -27.41
CA PRO A 489 13.64 53.36 -26.84
C PRO A 489 13.47 53.25 -25.32
N GLY A 490 13.45 52.01 -24.83
CA GLY A 490 13.23 51.69 -23.42
C GLY A 490 12.61 50.31 -23.21
N ASP A 491 12.51 49.91 -21.95
CA ASP A 491 11.93 48.64 -21.52
C ASP A 491 10.48 48.84 -21.06
N TYR A 492 9.55 48.10 -21.63
CA TYR A 492 8.12 48.15 -21.34
C TYR A 492 7.68 46.83 -20.69
N GLN A 493 6.94 46.91 -19.59
CA GLN A 493 6.47 45.72 -18.85
C GLN A 493 5.06 45.34 -19.32
N ILE A 494 4.90 44.10 -19.79
CA ILE A 494 3.60 43.56 -20.22
C ILE A 494 3.25 42.36 -19.36
N THR A 495 2.06 42.38 -18.77
CA THR A 495 1.59 41.34 -17.86
C THR A 495 0.48 40.52 -18.50
N TYR A 496 0.68 39.21 -18.53
CA TYR A 496 -0.26 38.20 -19.00
C TYR A 496 -0.88 37.50 -17.79
N THR A 497 -2.19 37.29 -17.82
CA THR A 497 -2.95 36.63 -16.75
C THR A 497 -3.93 35.62 -17.34
N TYR A 498 -3.90 34.40 -16.82
CA TYR A 498 -4.89 33.36 -17.11
C TYR A 498 -5.18 32.55 -15.84
N GLY A 499 -6.46 32.50 -15.45
CA GLY A 499 -6.86 31.88 -14.18
C GLY A 499 -6.18 32.53 -12.97
N SER A 500 -5.46 31.72 -12.18
CA SER A 500 -4.64 32.17 -11.06
C SER A 500 -3.20 32.52 -11.44
N GLN A 501 -2.76 32.24 -12.66
CA GLN A 501 -1.38 32.43 -13.12
C GLN A 501 -1.19 33.85 -13.66
N THR A 502 -0.07 34.48 -13.30
CA THR A 502 0.31 35.81 -13.79
C THR A 502 1.80 35.87 -14.03
N GLN A 503 2.21 36.36 -15.21
CA GLN A 503 3.61 36.58 -15.57
C GLN A 503 3.77 37.91 -16.28
N THR A 504 4.91 38.55 -16.03
CA THR A 504 5.27 39.82 -16.66
C THR A 504 6.53 39.62 -17.49
N ILE A 505 6.47 40.04 -18.75
CA ILE A 505 7.61 40.07 -19.66
C ILE A 505 8.10 41.50 -19.84
N THR A 506 9.35 41.62 -20.27
CA THR A 506 9.95 42.86 -20.75
C THR A 506 9.95 42.90 -22.27
N VAL A 507 9.41 43.98 -22.83
CA VAL A 507 9.52 44.33 -24.24
C VAL A 507 10.54 45.43 -24.38
N THR A 508 11.71 45.13 -24.94
CA THR A 508 12.82 46.08 -25.09
C THR A 508 12.76 46.74 -26.46
N VAL A 509 12.48 48.04 -26.49
CA VAL A 509 12.58 48.88 -27.68
C VAL A 509 13.99 49.47 -27.73
N LYS A 510 14.80 49.02 -28.68
CA LYS A 510 16.15 49.52 -28.91
C LYS A 510 16.12 50.79 -29.77
N GLU A 511 17.16 51.60 -29.67
CA GLU A 511 17.35 52.72 -30.59
C GLU A 511 17.47 52.22 -32.04
N ASN A 512 16.88 52.95 -32.98
CA ASN A 512 17.07 52.70 -34.41
C ASN A 512 18.26 53.52 -34.91
N GLN A 513 19.36 52.86 -35.25
CA GLN A 513 20.62 53.50 -35.65
C GLN A 513 20.78 53.62 -37.17
N ALA A 514 19.71 53.46 -37.94
CA ALA A 514 19.77 53.54 -39.38
C ALA A 514 20.10 54.95 -39.88
N SER A 515 21.12 55.08 -40.73
CA SER A 515 21.59 56.36 -41.25
C SER A 515 22.08 56.26 -42.69
N LEU A 516 22.05 57.38 -43.43
CA LEU A 516 22.54 57.49 -44.81
C LEU A 516 23.25 58.82 -44.99
N ASN A 517 24.55 58.79 -45.21
CA ASN A 517 25.38 59.99 -45.28
C ASN A 517 26.05 60.12 -46.66
N LEU A 518 26.09 61.36 -47.17
CA LEU A 518 26.71 61.74 -48.43
C LEU A 518 27.90 62.68 -48.16
N TYR A 519 28.94 62.63 -48.99
CA TYR A 519 30.09 63.54 -48.85
C TYR A 519 29.72 65.02 -49.03
N GLN A 520 28.76 65.29 -49.91
CA GLN A 520 28.22 66.62 -50.22
C GLN A 520 26.76 66.47 -50.64
N ASN A 521 25.97 67.54 -50.45
CA ASN A 521 24.56 67.61 -50.82
C ASN A 521 24.29 68.49 -52.07
N HIS A 522 25.35 69.05 -52.66
CA HIS A 522 25.33 69.86 -53.87
C HIS A 522 26.58 69.57 -54.71
N ALA A 523 26.48 69.51 -56.04
CA ALA A 523 27.64 69.50 -56.94
C ALA A 523 27.32 70.15 -58.29
N THR A 524 28.29 70.83 -58.88
CA THR A 524 28.22 71.31 -60.26
C THR A 524 28.85 70.26 -61.18
N VAL A 525 28.16 69.88 -62.25
CA VAL A 525 28.61 68.83 -63.18
C VAL A 525 28.67 69.39 -64.59
N HIS A 526 29.82 69.20 -65.23
CA HIS A 526 30.04 69.58 -66.63
C HIS A 526 29.62 68.44 -67.55
N THR A 527 28.76 68.74 -68.53
CA THR A 527 28.31 67.78 -69.54
C THR A 527 28.96 68.09 -70.88
N ASP A 528 29.05 67.08 -71.74
CA ASP A 528 29.53 67.24 -73.12
C ASP A 528 28.43 67.74 -74.09
N GLY A 529 27.25 68.09 -73.59
CA GLY A 529 26.07 68.44 -74.40
C GLY A 529 25.55 67.31 -75.30
N GLN A 530 26.06 66.08 -75.19
CA GLN A 530 25.62 64.89 -75.93
C GLN A 530 24.95 63.83 -75.03
N GLY A 531 24.64 64.21 -73.79
CA GLY A 531 23.91 63.37 -72.84
C GLY A 531 24.80 62.46 -71.99
N THR A 532 26.11 62.74 -71.88
CA THR A 532 27.01 61.95 -71.01
C THR A 532 27.76 62.81 -69.99
N SER A 533 27.94 62.27 -68.78
CA SER A 533 28.69 62.86 -67.67
C SER A 533 29.64 61.81 -67.06
N THR A 534 30.81 62.25 -66.57
CA THR A 534 31.75 61.41 -65.81
C THR A 534 31.37 61.24 -64.34
N TRP A 535 30.36 61.97 -63.85
CA TRP A 535 29.92 61.90 -62.46
C TRP A 535 29.08 60.64 -62.19
N GLN A 536 29.36 59.94 -61.10
CA GLN A 536 28.66 58.72 -60.70
C GLN A 536 28.07 58.91 -59.29
N PRO A 537 26.80 58.56 -59.03
CA PRO A 537 26.21 58.68 -57.69
C PRO A 537 27.04 57.99 -56.59
N GLN A 538 27.67 56.85 -56.93
CA GLN A 538 28.50 56.11 -55.99
C GLN A 538 29.69 56.90 -55.44
N SER A 539 30.29 57.81 -56.22
CA SER A 539 31.43 58.61 -55.73
C SER A 539 31.04 59.62 -54.67
N ASN A 540 29.73 59.86 -54.47
CA ASN A 540 29.21 60.80 -53.48
C ASN A 540 28.69 60.13 -52.20
N PHE A 541 28.61 58.80 -52.18
CA PHE A 541 28.19 58.02 -51.02
C PHE A 541 29.32 57.90 -50.00
N GLN A 542 29.06 58.32 -48.75
CA GLN A 542 30.02 58.22 -47.68
C GLN A 542 29.88 56.90 -46.90
N ASN A 543 28.71 56.69 -46.29
CA ASN A 543 28.37 55.45 -45.60
C ASN A 543 26.84 55.37 -45.38
N ALA A 544 26.38 54.17 -45.03
CA ALA A 544 25.05 53.94 -44.49
C ALA A 544 25.13 52.89 -43.38
N THR A 545 24.21 52.95 -42.42
CA THR A 545 24.05 51.96 -41.35
C THR A 545 22.63 51.44 -41.32
N ASP A 546 22.44 50.17 -40.96
CA ASP A 546 21.11 49.61 -40.71
C ASP A 546 20.61 49.94 -39.29
N SER A 547 19.43 49.42 -38.90
CA SER A 547 18.81 49.67 -37.60
C SER A 547 19.65 49.20 -36.39
N ASP A 548 20.59 48.27 -36.60
CA ASP A 548 21.54 47.77 -35.60
C ASP A 548 22.85 48.57 -35.58
N GLY A 549 22.99 49.58 -36.45
CA GLY A 549 24.23 50.34 -36.61
C GLY A 549 25.29 49.62 -37.47
N GLN A 550 24.95 48.50 -38.11
CA GLN A 550 25.89 47.80 -38.99
C GLN A 550 26.00 48.50 -40.33
N THR A 551 27.22 48.61 -40.84
CA THR A 551 27.50 49.28 -42.11
C THR A 551 26.85 48.57 -43.30
N LEU A 552 26.10 49.31 -44.11
CA LEU A 552 25.50 48.85 -45.35
C LEU A 552 26.44 49.11 -46.54
N ASP A 553 26.50 48.13 -47.44
CA ASP A 553 27.20 48.26 -48.71
C ASP A 553 26.42 49.16 -49.68
N TRP A 554 27.13 49.81 -50.61
CA TRP A 554 26.53 50.64 -51.65
C TRP A 554 25.40 49.94 -52.43
N SER A 555 25.50 48.63 -52.64
CA SER A 555 24.48 47.85 -53.34
C SER A 555 23.10 47.83 -52.65
N ALA A 556 23.03 48.18 -51.36
CA ALA A 556 21.77 48.32 -50.62
C ALA A 556 21.10 49.69 -50.83
N ILE A 557 21.78 50.65 -51.45
CA ILE A 557 21.30 52.02 -51.65
C ILE A 557 20.68 52.15 -53.03
N GLU A 558 19.41 52.54 -53.05
CA GLU A 558 18.72 52.93 -54.27
C GLU A 558 18.91 54.44 -54.48
N VAL A 559 19.27 54.84 -55.70
CA VAL A 559 19.33 56.25 -56.09
C VAL A 559 18.15 56.55 -57.01
N VAL A 560 17.26 57.41 -56.54
CA VAL A 560 16.04 57.82 -57.22
C VAL A 560 16.20 59.24 -57.77
N GLY A 561 15.82 59.44 -59.03
CA GLY A 561 16.04 60.68 -59.77
C GLY A 561 17.18 60.50 -60.76
N THR A 562 16.84 60.40 -62.04
CA THR A 562 17.82 60.35 -63.14
C THR A 562 18.02 61.76 -63.67
N PRO A 563 19.22 62.33 -63.59
CA PRO A 563 19.52 63.59 -64.28
C PRO A 563 19.35 63.43 -65.78
N ASP A 564 18.69 64.39 -66.43
CA ASP A 564 18.59 64.45 -67.88
C ASP A 564 19.66 65.42 -68.42
N TRP A 565 20.83 64.89 -68.76
CA TRP A 565 21.97 65.68 -69.23
C TRP A 565 21.76 66.34 -70.61
N THR A 566 20.55 66.33 -71.18
CA THR A 566 20.21 67.01 -72.44
C THR A 566 19.50 68.35 -72.24
N THR A 567 19.12 68.68 -71.00
CA THR A 567 18.42 69.92 -70.66
C THR A 567 19.16 70.63 -69.54
N ALA A 568 19.45 71.92 -69.67
CA ALA A 568 20.06 72.68 -68.57
C ALA A 568 19.07 72.87 -67.41
N GLY A 569 19.47 72.51 -66.19
CA GLY A 569 18.68 72.72 -64.98
C GLY A 569 19.18 71.96 -63.74
N ASP A 570 18.58 72.25 -62.59
CA ASP A 570 18.92 71.61 -61.32
C ASP A 570 18.30 70.21 -61.20
N TYR A 571 19.13 69.18 -61.04
CA TYR A 571 18.69 67.79 -60.86
C TYR A 571 18.75 67.37 -59.40
N ARG A 572 17.62 66.93 -58.83
CA ARG A 572 17.56 66.38 -57.48
C ARG A 572 17.63 64.85 -57.53
N LEU A 573 18.63 64.28 -56.86
CA LEU A 573 18.75 62.84 -56.61
C LEU A 573 18.45 62.56 -55.14
N THR A 574 17.78 61.45 -54.87
CA THR A 574 17.50 60.93 -53.54
C THR A 574 18.16 59.57 -53.41
N TYR A 575 19.16 59.48 -52.54
CA TYR A 575 19.70 58.20 -52.07
C TYR A 575 18.74 57.70 -51.00
N GLN A 576 18.35 56.44 -51.08
CA GLN A 576 17.41 55.86 -50.13
C GLN A 576 17.66 54.37 -49.90
N PHE A 577 17.29 53.91 -48.72
CA PHE A 577 17.07 52.49 -48.43
C PHE A 577 15.97 52.35 -47.39
N THR A 578 15.39 51.15 -47.29
CA THR A 578 14.42 50.82 -46.24
C THR A 578 15.12 49.95 -45.21
N ASP A 579 15.07 50.35 -43.93
CA ASP A 579 15.66 49.58 -42.85
C ASP A 579 14.82 48.34 -42.49
N LYS A 580 15.29 47.53 -41.53
CA LYS A 580 14.62 46.29 -41.09
C LYS A 580 13.25 46.54 -40.44
N THR A 581 12.99 47.77 -39.96
CA THR A 581 11.70 48.16 -39.37
C THR A 581 10.69 48.64 -40.42
N GLY A 582 11.12 48.78 -41.69
CA GLY A 582 10.30 49.31 -42.76
C GLY A 582 10.37 50.84 -42.90
N GLN A 583 11.23 51.51 -42.12
CA GLN A 583 11.40 52.96 -42.18
C GLN A 583 12.30 53.33 -43.38
N LEU A 584 11.87 54.32 -44.16
CA LEU A 584 12.65 54.83 -45.28
C LEU A 584 13.70 55.84 -44.78
N VAL A 585 14.97 55.52 -44.99
CA VAL A 585 16.10 56.41 -44.69
C VAL A 585 16.53 57.06 -46.01
N THR A 586 16.62 58.39 -46.05
CA THR A 586 16.91 59.13 -47.29
C THR A 586 17.96 60.23 -47.09
N ALA A 587 18.71 60.52 -48.15
CA ALA A 587 19.62 61.65 -48.26
C ALA A 587 19.51 62.24 -49.66
N THR A 588 19.45 63.57 -49.79
CA THR A 588 19.24 64.25 -51.08
C THR A 588 20.47 65.00 -51.57
N MET A 589 20.68 64.97 -52.89
CA MET A 589 21.74 65.65 -53.63
C MET A 589 21.12 66.52 -54.72
N VAL A 590 21.67 67.72 -54.95
CA VAL A 590 21.29 68.60 -56.08
C VAL A 590 22.47 68.79 -57.03
N ILE A 591 22.23 68.75 -58.35
CA ILE A 591 23.24 68.92 -59.41
C ILE A 591 22.90 70.08 -60.34
N GLU A 592 23.83 71.00 -60.60
CA GLU A 592 23.68 72.16 -61.50
C GLU A 592 24.64 72.09 -62.72
N GLU A 593 24.23 72.60 -63.90
CA GLU A 593 24.97 72.57 -65.20
C GLU A 593 25.36 73.98 -65.69
N ALA A 594 26.58 74.18 -66.23
CA ALA A 594 27.09 75.48 -66.70
C ALA A 594 27.55 75.49 -68.19
N ASP A 595 27.18 76.54 -68.96
CA ASP A 595 27.34 76.70 -70.43
C ASP A 595 28.61 77.48 -70.87
N GLU A 596 29.22 77.11 -72.01
CA GLU A 596 30.55 77.55 -72.50
C GLU A 596 30.51 78.80 -73.39
N GLN A 597 31.17 79.90 -72.99
CA GLN A 597 32.10 80.72 -73.82
C GLN A 597 32.55 82.00 -73.09
N ALA A 598 33.68 81.92 -72.38
CA ALA A 598 34.55 83.05 -72.02
C ALA A 598 35.94 82.48 -71.68
N GLU A 599 37.02 83.20 -72.03
CA GLU A 599 38.36 82.83 -71.53
C GLU A 599 38.33 82.83 -69.98
N SER A 600 38.80 81.72 -69.36
CA SER A 600 38.75 81.53 -67.91
C SER A 600 39.42 82.69 -67.17
N GLN A 601 38.67 83.30 -66.24
CA GLN A 601 39.18 84.33 -65.33
C GLN A 601 39.55 83.76 -63.96
N SER A 602 39.73 82.44 -63.86
CA SER A 602 40.13 81.79 -62.61
C SER A 602 41.54 82.19 -62.20
N ASP A 603 41.68 82.67 -60.98
CA ASP A 603 42.96 82.97 -60.36
C ASP A 603 42.96 82.53 -58.89
N LEU A 604 44.13 82.10 -58.42
CA LEU A 604 44.35 81.73 -57.03
C LEU A 604 45.65 82.39 -56.56
N GLN A 605 45.48 83.37 -55.68
CA GLN A 605 46.58 84.14 -55.08
C GLN A 605 46.61 83.91 -53.58
N ILE A 606 47.78 83.51 -53.10
CA ILE A 606 48.08 83.34 -51.69
C ILE A 606 49.28 84.19 -51.31
N HIS A 607 49.49 84.39 -50.01
CA HIS A 607 50.73 84.92 -49.48
C HIS A 607 51.28 84.03 -48.36
N ASP A 608 52.55 84.18 -48.01
CA ASP A 608 53.17 83.50 -46.86
C ASP A 608 52.86 84.26 -45.56
N SER A 609 52.89 83.56 -44.42
CA SER A 609 52.68 84.17 -43.09
C SER A 609 53.76 83.75 -42.09
N THR A 610 53.98 84.58 -41.08
CA THR A 610 54.87 84.28 -39.97
C THR A 610 54.13 84.57 -38.66
N ILE A 611 54.10 83.59 -37.77
CA ILE A 611 53.48 83.69 -36.44
C ILE A 611 54.47 83.24 -35.36
N THR A 612 54.22 83.64 -34.12
CA THR A 612 55.01 83.19 -32.97
C THR A 612 54.34 81.95 -32.34
N VAL A 613 55.13 81.06 -31.73
CA VAL A 613 54.58 79.87 -31.04
C VAL A 613 53.45 80.28 -30.06
N GLY A 614 52.27 79.68 -30.24
CA GLY A 614 51.06 79.91 -29.42
C GLY A 614 50.05 80.93 -30.00
N GLU A 615 50.35 81.61 -31.11
CA GLU A 615 49.37 82.45 -31.80
C GLU A 615 48.36 81.61 -32.61
N SER A 616 47.11 82.09 -32.71
CA SER A 616 46.09 81.43 -33.52
C SER A 616 46.33 81.72 -35.00
N TRP A 617 46.32 80.68 -35.83
CA TRP A 617 46.37 80.78 -37.28
C TRP A 617 45.21 79.99 -37.87
N GLN A 618 44.59 80.53 -38.91
CA GLN A 618 43.62 79.79 -39.73
C GLN A 618 43.91 79.95 -41.22
N PRO A 619 43.50 79.00 -42.08
CA PRO A 619 43.89 79.03 -43.48
C PRO A 619 43.40 80.25 -44.28
N SER A 620 42.37 80.96 -43.82
CA SER A 620 41.95 82.24 -44.42
C SER A 620 43.04 83.31 -44.35
N ASP A 621 43.95 83.23 -43.38
CA ASP A 621 44.98 84.24 -43.11
C ASP A 621 46.04 84.33 -44.22
N ASN A 622 46.07 83.38 -45.15
CA ASN A 622 47.01 83.34 -46.28
C ASN A 622 46.32 83.50 -47.65
N LEU A 623 44.99 83.57 -47.69
CA LEU A 623 44.23 83.71 -48.93
C LEU A 623 44.12 85.20 -49.32
N VAL A 624 44.66 85.57 -50.48
CA VAL A 624 44.55 86.95 -51.00
C VAL A 624 43.30 87.10 -51.86
N LEU A 625 43.15 86.20 -52.83
CA LEU A 625 42.05 86.21 -53.79
C LEU A 625 41.91 84.82 -54.39
N ALA A 626 40.68 84.36 -54.53
CA ALA A 626 40.34 83.23 -55.38
C ALA A 626 39.14 83.63 -56.24
N THR A 627 39.24 83.43 -57.56
CA THR A 627 38.13 83.68 -58.50
C THR A 627 37.80 82.43 -59.31
N ASP A 628 36.50 82.24 -59.59
CA ASP A 628 36.00 81.15 -60.42
C ASP A 628 36.22 81.41 -61.93
N VAL A 629 35.74 80.51 -62.79
CA VAL A 629 35.88 80.61 -64.25
C VAL A 629 35.26 81.89 -64.84
N ASN A 630 34.29 82.49 -64.14
CA ASN A 630 33.55 83.68 -64.53
C ASN A 630 34.07 84.97 -63.87
N GLY A 631 35.09 84.88 -62.99
CA GLY A 631 35.63 86.01 -62.24
C GLY A 631 34.88 86.32 -60.94
N GLY A 632 33.97 85.43 -60.49
CA GLY A 632 33.29 85.54 -59.20
C GLY A 632 34.21 85.19 -58.04
N GLU A 633 34.08 85.87 -56.90
CA GLU A 633 34.93 85.68 -55.72
C GLU A 633 34.58 84.37 -54.98
N LEU A 634 35.58 83.53 -54.74
CA LEU A 634 35.47 82.25 -54.04
C LEU A 634 35.86 82.39 -52.56
N SER A 635 35.17 81.67 -51.69
CA SER A 635 35.48 81.62 -50.26
C SER A 635 36.41 80.45 -49.92
N LEU A 636 36.95 80.44 -48.70
CA LEU A 636 37.79 79.33 -48.23
C LEU A 636 37.05 77.97 -48.23
N ALA A 637 35.71 77.97 -48.09
CA ALA A 637 34.90 76.74 -48.09
C ALA A 637 34.81 76.09 -49.49
N ASP A 638 35.10 76.86 -50.54
CA ASP A 638 35.09 76.41 -51.93
C ASP A 638 36.46 75.86 -52.38
N LEU A 639 37.46 75.88 -51.48
CA LEU A 639 38.83 75.43 -51.71
C LEU A 639 39.11 74.13 -50.95
N VAL A 640 39.89 73.24 -51.58
CA VAL A 640 40.50 72.12 -50.88
C VAL A 640 41.78 72.61 -50.21
N VAL A 641 41.75 72.73 -48.88
CA VAL A 641 42.92 73.10 -48.07
C VAL A 641 43.48 71.87 -47.39
N THR A 642 44.74 71.57 -47.66
CA THR A 642 45.45 70.42 -47.07
C THR A 642 46.79 70.84 -46.49
N GLY A 643 47.19 70.15 -45.42
CA GLY A 643 48.31 70.56 -44.58
C GLY A 643 47.80 71.14 -43.27
N THR A 644 48.55 70.89 -42.21
CA THR A 644 48.25 71.33 -40.85
C THR A 644 49.43 72.15 -40.34
N VAL A 645 49.13 73.28 -39.71
CA VAL A 645 50.14 74.09 -39.02
C VAL A 645 50.01 73.80 -37.54
N ASP A 646 51.05 73.24 -36.92
CA ASP A 646 51.12 73.17 -35.46
C ASP A 646 51.65 74.51 -34.94
N THR A 647 50.75 75.37 -34.47
CA THR A 647 51.11 76.69 -33.95
C THR A 647 51.85 76.61 -32.62
N ASN A 648 51.93 75.43 -31.98
CA ASN A 648 52.67 75.22 -30.74
C ASN A 648 54.11 74.76 -30.96
N GLN A 649 54.52 74.51 -32.21
CA GLN A 649 55.86 74.05 -32.54
C GLN A 649 56.52 74.97 -33.57
N ALA A 650 57.68 75.53 -33.22
CA ALA A 650 58.46 76.34 -34.14
C ALA A 650 58.93 75.51 -35.34
N GLY A 651 58.67 75.99 -36.56
CA GLY A 651 58.88 75.23 -37.79
C GLY A 651 58.34 75.96 -39.01
N VAL A 652 58.64 75.42 -40.19
CA VAL A 652 58.12 75.91 -41.47
C VAL A 652 57.11 74.88 -41.97
N TYR A 653 55.84 75.27 -42.01
CA TYR A 653 54.73 74.43 -42.44
C TYR A 653 54.28 74.83 -43.84
N GLN A 654 53.91 73.85 -44.66
CA GLN A 654 53.35 74.09 -45.98
C GLN A 654 51.87 73.78 -45.99
N VAL A 655 51.06 74.76 -46.39
CA VAL A 655 49.62 74.62 -46.53
C VAL A 655 49.29 74.77 -48.01
N THR A 656 48.64 73.75 -48.55
CA THR A 656 48.28 73.67 -49.97
C THR A 656 46.83 74.08 -50.13
N TYR A 657 46.60 75.09 -50.97
CA TYR A 657 45.29 75.56 -51.40
C TYR A 657 45.08 75.08 -52.83
N GLN A 658 44.00 74.36 -53.05
CA GLN A 658 43.65 73.83 -54.36
C GLN A 658 42.22 74.21 -54.71
N TYR A 659 42.07 74.75 -55.91
CA TYR A 659 40.78 74.96 -56.56
C TYR A 659 40.78 74.21 -57.89
N THR A 660 39.71 73.50 -58.19
CA THR A 660 39.49 72.96 -59.54
C THR A 660 38.33 73.73 -60.12
N ASP A 661 38.58 74.43 -61.22
CA ASP A 661 37.52 75.19 -61.86
C ASP A 661 36.55 74.26 -62.60
N ALA A 662 35.46 74.87 -63.07
CA ALA A 662 34.44 74.23 -63.88
C ALA A 662 34.96 73.54 -65.17
N SER A 663 36.12 73.92 -65.70
CA SER A 663 36.70 73.26 -66.87
C SER A 663 37.56 72.04 -66.52
N GLY A 664 37.69 71.72 -65.23
CA GLY A 664 38.60 70.69 -64.72
C GLY A 664 40.05 71.18 -64.61
N GLN A 665 40.31 72.48 -64.76
CA GLN A 665 41.64 73.05 -64.62
C GLN A 665 41.95 73.27 -63.13
N ILE A 666 43.08 72.74 -62.70
CA ILE A 666 43.50 72.75 -61.30
C ILE A 666 44.44 73.92 -61.05
N PHE A 667 44.05 74.80 -60.13
CA PHE A 667 44.88 75.87 -59.57
C PHE A 667 45.38 75.45 -58.20
N THR A 668 46.68 75.26 -58.09
CA THR A 668 47.33 74.92 -56.81
C THR A 668 48.32 76.00 -56.42
N ARG A 669 48.26 76.41 -55.15
CA ARG A 669 49.25 77.27 -54.52
C ARG A 669 49.62 76.72 -53.16
N VAL A 670 50.88 76.91 -52.78
CA VAL A 670 51.39 76.49 -51.48
C VAL A 670 51.80 77.75 -50.74
N ALA A 671 51.17 78.01 -49.60
CA ALA A 671 51.59 79.04 -48.68
C ALA A 671 52.57 78.44 -47.66
N THR A 672 53.62 79.19 -47.36
CA THR A 672 54.58 78.87 -46.31
C THR A 672 54.18 79.60 -45.04
N VAL A 673 53.92 78.83 -43.98
CA VAL A 673 53.60 79.35 -42.65
C VAL A 673 54.80 79.10 -41.74
N THR A 674 55.50 80.16 -41.37
CA THR A 674 56.68 80.08 -40.49
C THR A 674 56.26 80.35 -39.05
N VAL A 675 56.35 79.34 -38.19
CA VAL A 675 56.18 79.50 -36.74
C VAL A 675 57.57 79.71 -36.14
N VAL A 676 57.86 80.92 -35.65
CA VAL A 676 59.15 81.23 -35.02
C VAL A 676 59.09 80.98 -33.51
N ALA A 677 60.17 80.40 -32.96
CA ALA A 677 60.33 80.26 -31.52
C ALA A 677 60.45 81.65 -30.88
N ALA A 678 59.77 81.87 -29.76
CA ALA A 678 59.91 83.09 -28.99
C ALA A 678 61.39 83.27 -28.58
N SER A 679 62.00 84.39 -28.93
CA SER A 679 63.37 84.70 -28.53
C SER A 679 63.40 85.09 -27.05
N ASP A 680 63.81 84.17 -26.16
CA ASP A 680 64.29 84.52 -24.83
C ASP A 680 65.71 85.09 -24.95
N GLY A 681 65.77 86.42 -25.05
CA GLY A 681 66.99 87.20 -24.91
C GLY A 681 67.09 87.74 -23.49
N ASP A 682 67.58 86.90 -22.59
CA ASP A 682 68.00 87.28 -21.24
C ASP A 682 69.42 87.90 -21.21
N THR A 683 69.58 88.77 -20.21
CA THR A 683 70.78 89.19 -19.46
C THR A 683 72.08 89.65 -20.14
N ASN A 684 72.53 90.89 -19.90
CA ASN A 684 73.24 91.43 -18.73
C ASN A 684 74.78 91.24 -18.79
N THR A 685 75.48 92.32 -18.49
CA THR A 685 76.90 92.60 -18.77
C THR A 685 77.93 91.75 -18.02
N GLU A 686 78.99 91.41 -18.75
CA GLU A 686 80.40 91.20 -18.34
C GLU A 686 80.81 90.03 -17.40
N GLN A 687 81.40 89.02 -18.06
CA GLN A 687 82.61 88.21 -17.74
C GLN A 687 83.77 89.02 -17.07
N PRO A 688 84.88 88.48 -16.44
CA PRO A 688 85.43 87.09 -16.39
C PRO A 688 85.95 86.57 -15.01
N GLY A 689 86.28 85.26 -14.97
CA GLY A 689 87.31 84.69 -14.07
C GLY A 689 87.06 83.23 -13.66
N ALA A 690 87.43 82.24 -14.48
CA ALA A 690 88.66 81.43 -14.38
C ALA A 690 88.76 80.48 -13.18
N THR A 691 88.64 79.17 -13.41
CA THR A 691 89.73 78.17 -13.32
C THR A 691 89.23 76.72 -13.57
N ASN A 692 90.06 75.97 -14.28
CA ASN A 692 90.04 74.50 -14.46
C ASN A 692 90.56 73.78 -13.20
N THR A 693 90.16 72.52 -12.95
CA THR A 693 90.93 71.28 -13.25
C THR A 693 90.48 70.08 -12.39
N ASN A 694 90.20 68.97 -13.09
CA ASN A 694 90.67 67.58 -12.90
C ASN A 694 90.26 66.62 -11.75
N ASP A 695 90.13 65.36 -12.22
CA ASP A 695 90.44 64.06 -11.61
C ASP A 695 89.41 63.43 -10.65
N ASP A 696 89.19 62.11 -10.56
CA ASP A 696 89.35 60.95 -11.45
C ASP A 696 88.76 59.73 -10.69
N VAL A 697 88.29 58.71 -11.45
CA VAL A 697 88.10 57.27 -11.17
C VAL A 697 87.27 56.69 -9.98
N ASN A 698 86.36 55.78 -10.38
CA ASN A 698 85.91 54.49 -9.78
C ASN A 698 85.12 54.47 -8.46
N GLY A 699 84.09 53.62 -8.30
CA GLY A 699 83.58 52.55 -9.16
C GLY A 699 82.58 51.65 -8.41
N GLY A 700 81.90 50.77 -9.17
CA GLY A 700 81.13 49.60 -8.68
C GLY A 700 79.61 49.77 -8.71
N SER A 701 78.90 49.31 -9.77
CA SER A 701 78.37 47.94 -9.99
C SER A 701 76.98 47.73 -9.33
N THR A 702 75.89 47.26 -9.94
CA THR A 702 75.54 46.77 -11.31
C THR A 702 74.02 46.49 -11.37
N GLY A 703 73.37 46.86 -12.49
CA GLY A 703 72.23 46.19 -13.16
C GLY A 703 70.83 46.31 -12.52
N SER A 704 69.72 46.49 -13.25
CA SER A 704 69.45 46.59 -14.69
C SER A 704 67.95 46.97 -14.91
N ILE A 705 67.70 47.98 -15.76
CA ILE A 705 66.69 48.10 -16.87
C ILE A 705 65.17 48.27 -16.61
N ASP A 706 64.69 49.42 -17.14
CA ASP A 706 63.48 49.86 -17.92
C ASP A 706 62.03 49.54 -17.45
N GLY A 707 60.99 50.37 -17.71
CA GLY A 707 60.83 51.63 -18.46
C GLY A 707 59.33 51.95 -18.69
N ASP A 708 59.02 53.24 -18.98
CA ASP A 708 57.88 53.90 -19.69
C ASP A 708 56.41 53.62 -19.27
N ASP A 709 55.37 54.45 -19.46
CA ASP A 709 55.07 55.85 -19.89
C ASP A 709 53.57 56.07 -19.47
N GLN A 710 53.18 57.10 -18.71
CA GLN A 710 52.63 58.44 -19.08
C GLN A 710 51.13 58.58 -19.48
N ALA A 711 50.58 59.75 -19.10
CA ALA A 711 49.25 60.39 -19.29
C ALA A 711 48.12 60.07 -18.27
N GLU A 712 47.94 60.81 -17.16
CA GLU A 712 47.27 62.14 -16.91
C GLU A 712 45.72 62.14 -17.05
N ILE A 713 44.87 62.18 -15.99
CA ILE A 713 44.42 63.28 -15.06
C ILE A 713 43.43 64.29 -15.76
N PRO A 714 42.37 64.94 -15.16
CA PRO A 714 41.94 65.12 -13.73
C PRO A 714 40.40 65.10 -13.33
N THR A 715 40.17 65.01 -12.00
CA THR A 715 39.20 65.69 -11.05
C THR A 715 37.66 65.49 -11.13
N ASN A 716 37.00 64.95 -10.08
CA ASN A 716 36.53 65.50 -8.76
C ASN A 716 35.28 66.44 -8.89
N ASP A 717 34.20 66.41 -8.09
CA ASP A 717 33.93 65.91 -6.72
C ASP A 717 32.40 65.83 -6.41
N ALA A 718 32.07 65.17 -5.27
CA ALA A 718 30.83 65.12 -4.45
C ALA A 718 29.82 63.96 -4.74
N ASP A 719 29.34 63.15 -3.78
CA ASP A 719 29.43 63.14 -2.32
C ASP A 719 29.17 61.73 -1.70
N GLN A 720 30.07 61.36 -0.79
CA GLN A 720 29.95 60.69 0.53
C GLN A 720 29.19 59.37 0.81
N MET A 721 29.98 58.42 1.35
CA MET A 721 29.61 57.49 2.43
C MET A 721 30.07 58.02 3.81
N GLU A 722 29.44 57.47 4.86
CA GLU A 722 29.91 57.27 6.25
C GLU A 722 29.73 58.32 7.37
N GLY A 723 29.57 57.77 8.58
CA GLY A 723 29.31 58.40 9.89
C GLY A 723 28.55 57.41 10.80
N ASP A 724 29.11 56.38 11.43
CA ASP A 724 30.22 56.24 12.40
C ASP A 724 29.76 56.23 13.89
N ALA A 725 30.52 55.50 14.72
CA ALA A 725 30.14 54.83 15.98
C ALA A 725 30.10 55.66 17.29
N ALA A 726 29.54 55.08 18.38
CA ALA A 726 30.07 55.20 19.76
C ALA A 726 29.48 54.18 20.77
N ASP A 727 30.36 53.82 21.71
CA ASP A 727 30.44 52.78 22.73
C ASP A 727 29.77 53.14 24.08
N VAL A 728 29.14 52.17 24.79
CA VAL A 728 29.25 52.00 26.27
C VAL A 728 28.67 50.66 26.79
N ASP A 729 29.58 49.87 27.36
CA ASP A 729 29.56 49.21 28.68
C ASP A 729 28.81 47.87 28.96
N ALA A 730 29.66 46.83 29.13
CA ALA A 730 29.73 45.79 30.17
C ALA A 730 28.64 44.70 30.40
N ASN A 731 29.15 43.45 30.23
CA ASN A 731 29.04 42.25 31.10
C ASN A 731 27.70 41.49 31.19
N ALA A 732 27.64 40.26 30.64
CA ALA A 732 27.92 38.95 31.30
C ALA A 732 26.68 38.43 32.09
N VAL A 733 26.27 37.16 32.18
CA VAL A 733 26.74 35.81 31.81
C VAL A 733 25.60 34.84 32.25
N ILE A 734 25.36 33.75 31.48
CA ILE A 734 24.95 32.35 31.83
C ILE A 734 23.69 32.00 32.69
N ASP A 735 22.99 30.98 32.15
CA ASP A 735 22.19 29.84 32.68
C ASP A 735 21.39 29.82 34.01
N ASP A 736 20.29 29.05 33.87
CA ASP A 736 19.75 27.98 34.71
C ASP A 736 18.59 28.22 35.70
N ALA A 737 17.74 27.20 35.69
CA ALA A 737 16.93 26.64 36.78
C ALA A 737 15.72 27.41 37.36
N THR A 738 14.56 26.82 37.08
CA THR A 738 13.31 26.77 37.88
C THR A 738 13.53 26.39 39.37
N PRO A 739 12.49 26.31 40.22
CA PRO A 739 11.30 27.16 40.46
C PRO A 739 11.05 27.40 41.98
N ALA A 740 10.12 28.29 42.38
CA ALA A 740 9.28 28.08 43.59
C ALA A 740 8.18 29.14 43.78
N VAL A 741 6.95 28.62 43.92
CA VAL A 741 5.96 28.84 45.01
C VAL A 741 5.59 30.27 45.42
N GLY A 742 4.29 30.59 45.28
CA GLY A 742 3.63 31.69 45.98
C GLY A 742 2.10 31.57 45.94
N THR A 743 1.51 31.40 47.11
CA THR A 743 0.12 31.06 47.47
C THR A 743 -0.90 32.21 47.42
N ASN A 744 -2.19 31.91 47.16
CA ASN A 744 -3.37 32.28 47.98
C ASN A 744 -4.68 31.88 47.25
N HIS A 745 -5.46 30.90 47.72
CA HIS A 745 -6.53 30.93 48.76
C HIS A 745 -7.79 31.77 48.44
N GLY A 746 -8.89 31.05 48.23
CA GLY A 746 -10.28 31.54 48.30
C GLY A 746 -11.26 30.36 48.27
N LYS A 747 -11.83 30.01 49.44
CA LYS A 747 -12.87 28.97 49.63
C LYS A 747 -14.28 29.56 49.47
N GLY A 748 -15.23 28.75 49.00
CA GLY A 748 -16.68 28.96 49.21
C GLY A 748 -17.54 27.88 48.54
N ALA A 749 -18.31 27.15 49.35
CA ALA A 749 -19.28 26.08 49.01
C ALA A 749 -20.45 26.59 48.13
N ASP A 750 -21.31 25.81 47.47
CA ASP A 750 -22.16 24.73 47.99
C ASP A 750 -23.05 24.14 46.83
N ARG A 751 -23.48 22.86 46.96
CA ARG A 751 -24.73 22.20 46.46
C ARG A 751 -24.92 21.71 45.00
N ASN A 752 -24.88 20.37 44.90
CA ASN A 752 -25.96 19.43 44.53
C ASN A 752 -26.71 19.54 43.18
N SER A 753 -26.44 18.61 42.26
CA SER A 753 -27.35 17.67 41.56
C SER A 753 -26.50 16.99 40.47
N GLY A 754 -26.55 15.71 40.14
CA GLY A 754 -27.65 14.76 40.09
C GLY A 754 -27.48 14.02 38.75
N MET A 755 -27.70 12.71 38.78
CA MET A 755 -27.90 11.80 37.65
C MET A 755 -26.71 11.07 37.02
N GLN A 756 -26.88 9.74 37.10
CA GLN A 756 -26.06 8.63 36.65
C GLN A 756 -26.09 8.47 35.13
N THR A 757 -24.96 8.02 34.57
CA THR A 757 -24.93 7.30 33.30
C THR A 757 -24.52 5.86 33.57
N THR A 758 -25.33 4.92 33.07
CA THR A 758 -25.09 3.47 33.10
C THR A 758 -24.19 3.07 31.93
N ALA A 759 -23.02 2.50 32.23
CA ALA A 759 -22.15 1.84 31.27
C ALA A 759 -22.11 0.34 31.58
N ASN A 760 -22.77 -0.47 30.76
CA ASN A 760 -22.65 -1.94 30.78
C ASN A 760 -21.48 -2.35 29.88
N GLY A 761 -20.36 -2.71 30.50
CA GLY A 761 -19.31 -3.52 29.88
C GLY A 761 -19.20 -4.83 30.65
N ALA A 762 -19.80 -5.90 30.13
CA ALA A 762 -19.69 -7.23 30.72
C ALA A 762 -18.38 -7.88 30.23
N LYS A 763 -17.40 -8.00 31.13
CA LYS A 763 -16.27 -8.92 30.97
C LYS A 763 -16.70 -10.31 31.42
N SER A 764 -16.51 -11.28 30.54
CA SER A 764 -16.60 -12.72 30.80
C SER A 764 -15.68 -13.10 31.97
N VAL A 765 -16.27 -13.73 32.99
CA VAL A 765 -15.55 -14.37 34.10
C VAL A 765 -15.77 -15.87 33.97
N VAL A 766 -14.68 -16.56 33.62
CA VAL A 766 -14.58 -18.02 33.71
C VAL A 766 -14.68 -18.40 35.19
N THR A 767 -15.73 -19.12 35.57
CA THR A 767 -15.84 -19.73 36.91
C THR A 767 -15.66 -21.24 36.78
N SER A 768 -14.60 -21.75 37.41
CA SER A 768 -14.34 -23.17 37.59
C SER A 768 -15.29 -23.75 38.65
N TRP A 769 -16.07 -24.77 38.29
CA TRP A 769 -16.98 -25.47 39.21
C TRP A 769 -16.39 -26.81 39.65
N THR A 770 -16.28 -26.98 40.96
CA THR A 770 -15.93 -28.23 41.66
C THR A 770 -17.15 -29.12 41.84
N HIS A 771 -17.01 -30.41 41.50
CA HIS A 771 -17.98 -31.49 41.73
C HIS A 771 -18.41 -31.61 43.20
N ARG A 772 -19.72 -31.76 43.43
CA ARG A 772 -20.29 -32.34 44.65
C ARG A 772 -21.22 -33.49 44.24
N SER A 773 -20.75 -34.71 44.48
CA SER A 773 -21.58 -35.92 44.51
C SER A 773 -22.57 -35.85 45.67
N GLN A 774 -23.86 -36.03 45.39
CA GLN A 774 -24.84 -36.39 46.41
C GLN A 774 -24.89 -37.92 46.50
N MET A 775 -24.19 -38.48 47.49
CA MET A 775 -24.67 -39.68 48.18
C MET A 775 -25.17 -39.24 49.55
N THR A 776 -26.32 -39.78 49.90
CA THR A 776 -27.06 -39.57 51.15
C THR A 776 -26.23 -40.01 52.36
N ASN A 777 -25.99 -39.12 53.33
CA ASN A 777 -26.15 -39.39 54.78
C ASN A 777 -25.73 -38.19 55.66
N THR A 778 -26.42 -38.13 56.79
CA THR A 778 -26.43 -37.14 57.88
C THR A 778 -25.09 -36.92 58.59
N ALA A 779 -24.72 -35.65 58.89
CA ALA A 779 -24.32 -35.13 60.22
C ALA A 779 -23.43 -33.85 60.16
N SER A 780 -23.94 -32.79 60.80
CA SER A 780 -23.29 -31.67 61.52
C SER A 780 -21.80 -31.29 61.31
N LEU A 781 -21.62 -30.07 60.79
CA LEU A 781 -20.69 -28.96 61.17
C LEU A 781 -19.53 -29.21 62.16
N GLN A 782 -18.29 -28.86 61.74
CA GLN A 782 -17.46 -27.84 62.41
C GLN A 782 -16.29 -27.34 61.55
N HIS A 783 -16.04 -26.03 61.66
CA HIS A 783 -14.97 -25.25 61.03
C HIS A 783 -13.58 -25.57 61.60
N ALA A 784 -12.53 -25.44 60.78
CA ALA A 784 -11.26 -24.83 61.20
C ALA A 784 -10.45 -24.34 59.97
N GLN A 785 -10.14 -23.04 59.98
CA GLN A 785 -9.21 -22.36 59.08
C GLN A 785 -7.77 -22.76 59.40
N THR A 786 -6.87 -22.81 58.41
CA THR A 786 -5.48 -22.37 58.62
C THR A 786 -4.84 -21.87 57.32
N ILE A 787 -4.20 -20.72 57.45
CA ILE A 787 -3.40 -19.96 56.49
C ILE A 787 -1.94 -20.46 56.52
N VAL A 788 -1.21 -20.33 55.40
CA VAL A 788 0.25 -20.05 55.18
C VAL A 788 0.57 -20.62 53.79
N GLY A 789 1.28 -20.02 52.83
CA GLY A 789 2.17 -18.86 52.77
C GLY A 789 3.34 -19.21 51.83
N GLY A 790 3.55 -18.41 50.77
CA GLY A 790 4.81 -18.17 50.05
C GLY A 790 5.56 -19.32 49.33
N HIS A 791 5.81 -19.17 48.01
CA HIS A 791 7.14 -18.81 47.48
C HIS A 791 7.16 -18.80 45.95
N HIS A 792 7.68 -17.70 45.38
CA HIS A 792 8.10 -17.57 43.98
C HIS A 792 9.49 -18.18 43.78
N GLN A 793 9.69 -18.89 42.68
CA GLN A 793 11.00 -19.02 42.02
C GLN A 793 10.83 -19.03 40.49
N GLU A 794 11.61 -18.15 39.84
CA GLU A 794 11.84 -18.10 38.40
C GLU A 794 12.74 -19.24 37.93
N SER A 795 12.55 -19.70 36.68
CA SER A 795 13.62 -20.34 35.91
C SER A 795 13.47 -20.05 34.41
N ARG A 796 14.61 -19.70 33.80
CA ARG A 796 14.85 -19.46 32.37
C ARG A 796 14.90 -20.79 31.58
N PRO A 797 14.60 -20.81 30.27
CA PRO A 797 14.84 -21.96 29.40
C PRO A 797 16.18 -21.87 28.65
N THR A 798 16.75 -23.06 28.40
CA THR A 798 18.01 -23.36 27.69
C THR A 798 17.81 -23.52 26.19
N GLU A 799 18.81 -23.07 25.42
CA GLU A 799 18.98 -23.23 23.96
C GLU A 799 19.36 -24.66 23.52
N SER A 800 19.05 -24.99 22.26
CA SER A 800 19.89 -25.67 21.22
C SER A 800 18.96 -26.41 20.22
N ALA A 801 19.13 -26.44 18.91
CA ALA A 801 20.17 -25.98 18.00
C ALA A 801 19.62 -25.86 16.55
N SER A 802 20.34 -25.08 15.76
CA SER A 802 20.17 -24.68 14.35
C SER A 802 20.43 -25.78 13.30
N VAL A 803 19.79 -25.67 12.13
CA VAL A 803 20.35 -26.10 10.82
C VAL A 803 20.11 -25.00 9.77
N ALA A 804 21.14 -24.78 8.95
CA ALA A 804 21.38 -23.60 8.12
C ALA A 804 20.80 -23.65 6.69
N VAL A 805 20.81 -22.45 6.10
CA VAL A 805 20.26 -21.92 4.84
C VAL A 805 21.09 -22.26 3.59
N GLN A 806 20.44 -22.30 2.40
CA GLN A 806 20.98 -21.76 1.13
C GLN A 806 19.82 -21.18 0.26
N PRO A 807 19.98 -19.99 -0.38
CA PRO A 807 18.97 -19.35 -1.23
C PRO A 807 19.24 -19.53 -2.74
N VAL A 808 18.19 -19.49 -3.57
CA VAL A 808 18.32 -19.42 -5.04
C VAL A 808 17.73 -18.11 -5.55
N THR A 809 18.54 -17.36 -6.28
CA THR A 809 18.23 -16.12 -6.99
C THR A 809 17.82 -16.44 -8.43
N ALA A 810 16.84 -15.71 -8.99
CA ALA A 810 16.68 -15.58 -10.44
C ALA A 810 16.10 -14.21 -10.81
N LYS A 811 16.70 -13.63 -11.86
CA LYS A 811 16.65 -12.23 -12.31
C LYS A 811 15.42 -11.88 -13.14
N LEU A 812 15.06 -10.60 -13.12
CA LEU A 812 14.29 -9.91 -14.15
C LEU A 812 15.00 -9.94 -15.52
N GLY A 813 14.21 -10.11 -16.58
CA GLY A 813 14.61 -9.88 -17.97
C GLY A 813 13.43 -9.28 -18.75
N THR A 814 13.68 -8.14 -19.37
CA THR A 814 12.76 -7.35 -20.21
C THR A 814 12.78 -7.80 -21.66
N SER A 815 11.68 -7.50 -22.37
CA SER A 815 11.55 -7.09 -23.79
C SER A 815 10.69 -7.95 -24.74
N ALA A 816 9.83 -7.19 -25.44
CA ALA A 816 9.20 -7.37 -26.75
C ALA A 816 7.85 -8.13 -26.90
N LEU A 817 6.85 -7.33 -27.30
CA LEU A 817 5.51 -7.65 -27.83
C LEU A 817 5.56 -8.53 -29.10
N PRO A 818 4.43 -9.19 -29.46
CA PRO A 818 3.64 -8.64 -30.57
C PRO A 818 2.11 -8.64 -30.36
N GLN A 819 1.46 -7.62 -30.94
CA GLN A 819 0.06 -7.53 -31.39
C GLN A 819 -0.28 -8.67 -32.38
N THR A 820 -1.51 -9.11 -32.69
CA THR A 820 -2.94 -8.83 -32.39
C THR A 820 -3.70 -10.08 -32.89
N GLY A 821 -4.86 -10.40 -32.32
CA GLY A 821 -5.75 -11.44 -32.85
C GLY A 821 -7.04 -11.57 -32.04
N GLU A 822 -8.17 -11.31 -32.71
CA GLU A 822 -9.49 -10.99 -32.16
C GLU A 822 -10.29 -12.16 -31.54
N ALA A 823 -11.08 -11.81 -30.51
CA ALA A 823 -12.44 -12.28 -30.13
C ALA A 823 -12.64 -13.67 -29.45
N PRO A 824 -13.76 -13.89 -28.73
CA PRO A 824 -14.04 -13.37 -27.38
C PRO A 824 -14.21 -14.49 -26.34
N SER A 825 -13.87 -14.19 -25.09
CA SER A 825 -13.99 -15.08 -23.92
C SER A 825 -15.46 -15.34 -23.52
N ARG A 826 -15.80 -16.62 -23.35
CA ARG A 826 -17.09 -17.06 -22.80
C ARG A 826 -17.05 -17.08 -21.27
N ALA A 827 -17.84 -16.16 -20.69
CA ALA A 827 -18.72 -16.31 -19.53
C ALA A 827 -18.25 -17.16 -18.34
N ASN A 828 -17.95 -16.44 -17.25
CA ASN A 828 -18.23 -16.86 -15.88
C ASN A 828 -19.71 -17.22 -15.74
N VAL A 829 -20.01 -18.42 -15.23
CA VAL A 829 -21.35 -18.79 -14.75
C VAL A 829 -21.19 -19.47 -13.39
N MET A 830 -21.31 -18.68 -12.32
CA MET A 830 -21.91 -19.15 -11.07
C MET A 830 -23.43 -18.99 -11.21
N GLY A 831 -24.19 -20.04 -10.89
CA GLY A 831 -25.65 -20.00 -10.91
C GLY A 831 -26.29 -21.37 -10.73
N THR A 832 -26.67 -21.65 -9.49
CA THR A 832 -27.89 -22.37 -9.06
C THR A 832 -28.12 -23.82 -9.52
N VAL A 833 -27.96 -24.78 -8.58
CA VAL A 833 -28.75 -26.02 -8.57
C VAL A 833 -29.18 -26.35 -7.14
N LEU A 834 -30.44 -26.05 -6.82
CA LEU A 834 -31.19 -26.71 -5.76
C LEU A 834 -32.68 -26.63 -6.11
N LEU A 835 -33.21 -27.71 -6.70
CA LEU A 835 -34.62 -28.13 -6.64
C LEU A 835 -34.76 -29.47 -7.34
N GLY A 836 -35.08 -30.52 -6.59
CA GLY A 836 -35.33 -31.85 -7.14
C GLY A 836 -35.78 -32.86 -6.10
N LEU A 837 -37.04 -32.78 -5.67
CA LEU A 837 -37.89 -33.87 -5.17
C LEU A 837 -39.32 -33.30 -5.11
N THR A 838 -40.28 -33.77 -5.90
CA THR A 838 -41.04 -35.00 -5.64
C THR A 838 -41.88 -35.38 -6.86
N MET A 839 -41.96 -36.68 -7.18
CA MET A 839 -43.18 -37.50 -7.01
C MET A 839 -42.98 -38.89 -7.65
N PHE A 840 -43.14 -39.92 -6.81
CA PHE A 840 -43.38 -41.30 -7.21
C PHE A 840 -44.88 -41.50 -7.52
N GLY A 841 -45.17 -42.37 -8.49
CA GLY A 841 -46.40 -43.15 -8.51
C GLY A 841 -47.22 -43.06 -9.78
N SER A 842 -46.98 -43.97 -10.73
CA SER A 842 -48.05 -44.67 -11.48
C SER A 842 -47.46 -45.79 -12.32
N TRP A 843 -47.63 -47.00 -11.80
CA TRP A 843 -47.48 -48.27 -12.50
C TRP A 843 -48.83 -48.60 -13.16
N LEU A 844 -48.90 -48.60 -14.49
CA LEU A 844 -49.88 -49.34 -15.29
C LEU A 844 -49.45 -49.28 -16.76
N GLY A 845 -49.07 -50.44 -17.30
CA GLY A 845 -48.75 -50.59 -18.70
C GLY A 845 -50.00 -50.66 -19.56
N PHE A 846 -49.93 -50.14 -20.79
CA PHE A 846 -50.60 -50.71 -21.96
C PHE A 846 -49.86 -50.30 -23.23
N ARG A 847 -49.48 -51.32 -24.01
CA ARG A 847 -49.10 -51.22 -25.43
C ARG A 847 -50.34 -50.87 -26.28
N ARG A 848 -50.21 -49.93 -27.22
CA ARG A 848 -50.71 -49.98 -28.63
C ARG A 848 -50.41 -48.62 -29.30
N VAL A 849 -49.48 -48.54 -30.25
CA VAL A 849 -49.64 -48.76 -31.71
C VAL A 849 -50.79 -47.94 -32.34
N LYS A 850 -50.37 -46.90 -33.06
CA LYS A 850 -50.90 -46.23 -34.28
C LYS A 850 -52.41 -46.35 -34.63
N ARG A 851 -52.99 -45.15 -34.81
CA ARG A 851 -53.91 -44.70 -35.88
C ARG A 851 -54.89 -45.74 -36.45
N HIS A 852 -56.16 -45.63 -36.08
CA HIS A 852 -57.23 -45.06 -36.90
C HIS A 852 -58.50 -44.87 -36.08
#